data_AF-A0A259CLU7-F1
#
_entry.id   AF-A0A259CLU7-F1
#
_cell.length_a   1.000
_cell.length_b   1.000
_cell.length_c   1.000
_cell.angle_alpha   90.00
_cell.angle_beta   90.00
_cell.angle_gamma   90.00
#
_symmetry.space_group_name_H-M   'P 1'
#
loop_
_entity.id
_entity.type
_entity.pdbx_description
1 polymer ?
#
loop_
_entity_poly.entity_id
_entity_poly.type
_entity_poly.pdbx_seq_one_letter_code
_entity_poly.pdbx_strand_id
1 'polypeptide(L)'
;MNMTENQLIPYAASQLPADKHILVLAPHPDDEVFGCGGAIALHAQAGAEVNVLLLTAGDGAGEGEKRLQESQNASAVLGYDSLSCWHIGDRNVQYCSELIERIEQFIRQKSITLVYAPSLWENHPDHRATALCAIEAVRRIKTCVLMQYEVSAPLRPNCLIDITAVEPKKNEAMQCFISQLHYQRYDQHIEALNRYRTYTLPHNINSAEGFEYYTSDDLEVGKHAFLQSEFQRQKEAGLLDLEYRQPLVTVLIRSMDIPYLQTALNSVGMQTYPNIEIIVVNASGKEHTHLPDSIGNFQIHFIDSNVPLPRSKAANTALGHAKGEYALFLDDDDWIAAEHIEKLVNALKNDPLAVLAYTGTRVINEHGEQIALFDYHYEKEQIYVGNFIPIHSVLFQLKAYSIHQCAFDTDLSIYEDWDFWIQLAALGSFKRVECISAYYRMEHGGSSDAHSPMHNKAARLMVLKKWQNLWDADIITFLSDEVIKARNLPQLIHEKTIKDALMNEKSILMQTHNAMLHERNVLAAEVQSMLHSKSWKLTQPLRNSMRILKKLKNIKGVLLHVAKIGNITIHQSKYTYLTPVLTHETKDSLKELPYQPLISIIMPVYNVDPKWLDLAIKSIENQWYDNWELCICDDKSTNEKTIRYLQSLRNPKIKISYLDHNLNICGASNEALKLATGKYIALMDNDDELTPDALYEVVKAINEQGAEFIYSDEDKLEMDGRYSEPHFKPDFSPDMILSQNYISHLGVIKKELIDTAGGFEIGLEGAQDYDLYLKVFELTCKIVHIPKVLYHWRKIPGSTAASFSDKSYAQKAGCVALENAMKRRGIDALVCDGKYPGTYRVKYSIIGNPTVSIIIPFKDKPELLTLCIESILQKTTYPHFEIIGISNNSSDQATFDEMQRLARLDSRISFYEYNVPFNYSQINNHAVNTYAKGEHIILLNNDIEIITPEWIEHLLEFSQRNDVGAVGAKLYYPDDTLQHAGVTVLS
;
A
#
# COMPACT_ATOMS: atom_id res chain seq x y z
N MET A 1 5.32 -27.52 32.37
CA MET A 1 4.79 -27.49 33.74
C MET A 1 3.28 -27.50 33.63
N ASN A 2 2.56 -28.35 34.35
CA ASN A 2 1.10 -28.32 34.33
C ASN A 2 0.64 -27.04 35.03
N MET A 3 0.27 -26.01 34.25
CA MET A 3 -0.46 -24.90 34.82
C MET A 3 -1.81 -25.44 35.30
N THR A 4 -2.15 -25.23 36.57
CA THR A 4 -3.47 -25.59 37.09
C THR A 4 -4.47 -24.53 36.66
N GLU A 5 -5.75 -24.89 36.48
CA GLU A 5 -6.84 -23.95 36.19
C GLU A 5 -6.83 -22.72 37.12
N ASN A 6 -6.45 -22.93 38.38
CA ASN A 6 -6.30 -21.89 39.41
C ASN A 6 -5.25 -20.82 39.09
N GLN A 7 -4.28 -21.09 38.20
CA GLN A 7 -3.28 -20.11 37.75
C GLN A 7 -3.79 -19.22 36.61
N LEU A 8 -4.91 -19.60 35.98
CA LEU A 8 -5.57 -18.86 34.91
C LEU A 8 -6.81 -18.13 35.41
N ILE A 9 -7.46 -18.70 36.41
CA ILE A 9 -8.67 -18.20 37.04
C ILE A 9 -8.49 -18.34 38.56
N PRO A 10 -8.24 -17.24 39.31
CA PRO A 10 -8.08 -17.33 40.74
C PRO A 10 -9.43 -17.65 41.42
N TYR A 11 -9.55 -18.83 42.03
CA TYR A 11 -10.76 -19.25 42.78
C TYR A 11 -10.72 -18.86 44.27
N ALA A 12 -9.71 -18.10 44.68
CA ALA A 12 -9.57 -17.55 46.01
C ALA A 12 -8.99 -16.15 45.92
N ALA A 13 -9.32 -15.30 46.91
CA ALA A 13 -8.72 -13.98 47.00
C ALA A 13 -7.25 -14.13 47.42
N SER A 14 -6.38 -13.44 46.70
CA SER A 14 -4.97 -13.32 47.01
C SER A 14 -4.77 -12.50 48.28
N GLN A 15 -3.73 -12.83 49.04
CA GLN A 15 -3.30 -11.97 50.14
C GLN A 15 -2.73 -10.68 49.57
N LEU A 16 -3.09 -9.55 50.18
CA LEU A 16 -2.44 -8.28 49.91
C LEU A 16 -0.94 -8.41 50.24
N PRO A 17 -0.01 -8.04 49.34
CA PRO A 17 1.41 -8.08 49.63
C PRO A 17 1.76 -7.27 50.89
N ALA A 18 2.60 -7.79 51.77
CA ALA A 18 2.91 -7.17 53.08
C ALA A 18 3.96 -6.04 53.00
N ASP A 19 4.09 -5.41 51.82
CA ASP A 19 5.09 -4.40 51.50
C ASP A 19 4.84 -3.08 52.24
N LYS A 20 5.92 -2.42 52.66
CA LYS A 20 5.85 -1.17 53.44
C LYS A 20 6.05 0.09 52.62
N HIS A 21 6.62 -0.01 51.42
CA HIS A 21 6.95 1.13 50.57
C HIS A 21 6.44 0.86 49.15
N ILE A 22 5.42 1.59 48.76
CA ILE A 22 4.61 1.30 47.57
C ILE A 22 4.68 2.49 46.64
N LEU A 23 4.81 2.21 45.34
CA LEU A 23 4.69 3.20 44.27
C LEU A 23 3.49 2.87 43.41
N VAL A 24 2.64 3.86 43.12
CA VAL A 24 1.58 3.76 42.12
C VAL A 24 1.92 4.72 41.00
N LEU A 25 2.19 4.19 39.81
CA LEU A 25 2.35 4.96 38.58
C LEU A 25 0.97 5.12 37.96
N ALA A 26 0.49 6.35 37.83
CA ALA A 26 -0.78 6.68 37.21
C ALA A 26 -0.51 7.65 36.03
N PRO A 27 -0.83 7.25 34.78
CA PRO A 27 -0.62 8.09 33.62
C PRO A 27 -1.37 9.43 33.72
N HIS A 28 -2.63 9.39 34.18
CA HIS A 28 -3.48 10.56 34.37
C HIS A 28 -4.07 10.61 35.79
N PRO A 29 -4.53 11.80 36.25
CA PRO A 29 -5.20 11.93 37.54
C PRO A 29 -6.62 11.33 37.49
N ASP A 30 -6.78 10.17 38.15
CA ASP A 30 -7.97 9.30 38.30
C ASP A 30 -7.60 7.82 38.18
N ASP A 31 -6.59 7.49 37.37
CA ASP A 31 -6.13 6.14 37.09
C ASP A 31 -5.74 5.37 38.38
N GLU A 32 -5.15 6.05 39.37
CA GLU A 32 -4.77 5.45 40.64
C GLU A 32 -5.98 4.99 41.46
N VAL A 33 -7.10 5.70 41.33
CA VAL A 33 -8.33 5.45 42.10
C VAL A 33 -9.21 4.46 41.38
N PHE A 34 -9.45 4.67 40.09
CA PHE A 34 -10.25 3.77 39.26
C PHE A 34 -9.59 2.40 39.13
N GLY A 35 -8.27 2.38 38.90
CA GLY A 35 -7.51 1.14 38.74
C GLY A 35 -7.33 0.37 40.04
N CYS A 36 -6.58 0.92 40.99
CA CYS A 36 -6.13 0.21 42.19
C CYS A 36 -6.48 0.89 43.52
N GLY A 37 -7.52 1.74 43.54
CA GLY A 37 -7.88 2.54 44.72
C GLY A 37 -8.23 1.70 45.96
N GLY A 38 -8.81 0.52 45.78
CA GLY A 38 -9.10 -0.41 46.88
C GLY A 38 -7.83 -0.99 47.50
N ALA A 39 -6.89 -1.46 46.67
CA ALA A 39 -5.59 -1.92 47.13
C ALA A 39 -4.80 -0.80 47.85
N ILE A 40 -4.83 0.42 47.32
CA ILE A 40 -4.25 1.60 47.98
C ILE A 40 -4.84 1.79 49.38
N ALA A 41 -6.17 1.77 49.52
CA ALA A 41 -6.83 1.96 50.81
C ALA A 41 -6.51 0.85 51.83
N LEU A 42 -6.33 -0.39 51.37
CA LEU A 42 -5.94 -1.50 52.23
C LEU A 42 -4.49 -1.34 52.72
N HIS A 43 -3.57 -0.98 51.83
CA HIS A 43 -2.17 -0.71 52.18
C HIS A 43 -2.03 0.46 53.15
N ALA A 44 -2.75 1.55 52.91
CA ALA A 44 -2.81 2.70 53.81
C ALA A 44 -3.33 2.30 55.21
N GLN A 45 -4.39 1.47 55.27
CA GLN A 45 -4.90 0.95 56.56
C GLN A 45 -3.92 0.01 57.28
N ALA A 46 -3.08 -0.70 56.52
CA ALA A 46 -1.99 -1.52 57.06
C ALA A 46 -0.77 -0.68 57.50
N GLY A 47 -0.78 0.63 57.29
CA GLY A 47 0.29 1.55 57.68
C GLY A 47 1.48 1.56 56.70
N ALA A 48 1.29 1.14 55.45
CA ALA A 48 2.31 1.24 54.41
C ALA A 48 2.44 2.68 53.89
N GLU A 49 3.66 3.06 53.48
CA GLU A 49 3.93 4.33 52.80
C GLU A 49 3.57 4.20 51.31
N VAL A 50 2.40 4.71 50.93
CA VAL A 50 1.92 4.73 49.54
C VAL A 50 2.34 6.03 48.87
N ASN A 51 3.15 5.93 47.81
CA ASN A 51 3.58 7.03 46.96
C ASN A 51 2.83 6.93 45.62
N VAL A 52 1.95 7.88 45.32
CA VAL A 52 1.29 7.99 44.02
C VAL A 52 2.01 9.02 43.17
N LEU A 53 2.34 8.61 41.96
CA LEU A 53 3.01 9.43 40.97
C LEU A 53 2.17 9.53 39.70
N LEU A 54 1.65 10.73 39.47
CA LEU A 54 0.95 11.11 38.25
C LEU A 54 2.00 11.48 37.18
N LEU A 55 1.93 10.88 36.00
CA LEU A 55 2.87 11.22 34.93
C LEU A 55 2.45 12.50 34.22
N THR A 56 1.16 12.63 33.92
CA THR A 56 0.57 13.80 33.25
C THR A 56 -0.38 14.55 34.18
N ALA A 57 -0.73 15.79 33.82
CA ALA A 57 -1.80 16.53 34.49
C ALA A 57 -3.19 16.19 33.91
N GLY A 58 -3.30 15.37 32.87
CA GLY A 58 -4.55 15.11 32.15
C GLY A 58 -5.11 16.36 31.42
N ASP A 59 -4.22 17.24 30.94
CA ASP A 59 -4.55 18.53 30.32
C ASP A 59 -5.10 18.44 28.89
N GLY A 60 -4.91 17.32 28.19
CA GLY A 60 -5.51 17.09 26.87
C GLY A 60 -7.04 16.99 26.88
N ALA A 61 -7.64 16.74 28.05
CA ALA A 61 -9.10 16.82 28.28
C ALA A 61 -9.59 18.20 28.77
N GLY A 62 -8.70 19.18 28.98
CA GLY A 62 -9.06 20.58 29.23
C GLY A 62 -9.24 21.05 30.69
N GLU A 63 -8.97 20.20 31.68
CA GLU A 63 -9.16 20.54 33.11
C GLU A 63 -8.01 20.06 34.05
N GLY A 64 -6.75 20.09 33.60
CA GLY A 64 -5.64 19.42 34.29
C GLY A 64 -5.42 19.83 35.76
N GLU A 65 -5.44 21.12 36.09
CA GLU A 65 -5.30 21.58 37.49
C GLU A 65 -6.44 21.10 38.39
N LYS A 66 -7.67 21.06 37.84
CA LYS A 66 -8.84 20.59 38.57
C LYS A 66 -8.76 19.09 38.82
N ARG A 67 -8.36 18.30 37.82
CA ARG A 67 -8.15 16.86 37.97
C ARG A 67 -7.07 16.53 39.00
N LEU A 68 -5.97 17.29 39.02
CA LEU A 68 -4.94 17.15 40.07
C LEU A 68 -5.51 17.44 41.46
N GLN A 69 -6.36 18.46 41.60
CA GLN A 69 -7.03 18.76 42.86
C GLN A 69 -8.03 17.67 43.26
N GLU A 70 -8.72 17.06 42.30
CA GLU A 70 -9.63 15.93 42.52
C GLU A 70 -8.87 14.68 43.00
N SER A 71 -7.73 14.33 42.40
CA SER A 71 -6.81 13.29 42.92
C SER A 71 -6.32 13.60 44.34
N GLN A 72 -6.01 14.85 44.64
CA GLN A 72 -5.60 15.25 46.00
C GLN A 72 -6.73 15.09 47.03
N ASN A 73 -7.98 15.32 46.63
CA ASN A 73 -9.13 15.06 47.49
C ASN A 73 -9.35 13.56 47.69
N ALA A 74 -9.22 12.77 46.62
CA ALA A 74 -9.34 11.32 46.67
C ALA A 74 -8.25 10.68 47.53
N SER A 75 -7.04 11.26 47.56
CA SER A 75 -5.94 10.77 48.41
C SER A 75 -6.28 10.84 49.90
N ALA A 76 -6.96 11.90 50.32
CA ALA A 76 -7.43 12.07 51.69
C ALA A 76 -8.50 11.02 52.07
N VAL A 77 -9.33 10.61 51.12
CA VAL A 77 -10.35 9.56 51.32
C VAL A 77 -9.71 8.17 51.43
N LEU A 78 -8.77 7.86 50.54
CA LEU A 78 -8.08 6.56 50.52
C LEU A 78 -7.01 6.43 51.63
N GLY A 79 -6.52 7.56 52.16
CA GLY A 79 -5.64 7.62 53.33
C GLY A 79 -4.14 7.62 53.00
N TYR A 80 -3.74 8.16 51.85
CA TYR A 80 -2.32 8.35 51.50
C TYR A 80 -1.96 9.83 51.32
N ASP A 81 -0.77 10.20 51.79
CA ASP A 81 -0.32 11.60 51.83
C ASP A 81 0.69 11.96 50.72
N SER A 82 1.32 10.96 50.09
CA SER A 82 2.37 11.17 49.09
C SER A 82 1.79 11.12 47.67
N LEU A 83 1.41 12.28 47.13
CA LEU A 83 0.98 12.47 45.75
C LEU A 83 1.89 13.48 45.05
N SER A 84 2.39 13.15 43.86
CA SER A 84 3.20 14.06 43.04
C SER A 84 2.87 13.92 41.56
N CYS A 85 3.13 14.97 40.78
CA CYS A 85 2.94 14.97 39.33
C CYS A 85 4.23 15.35 38.60
N TRP A 86 4.58 14.62 37.55
CA TRP A 86 5.76 14.88 36.72
C TRP A 86 5.50 15.80 35.53
N HIS A 87 4.24 16.14 35.26
CA HIS A 87 3.83 17.10 34.22
C HIS A 87 4.38 16.78 32.82
N ILE A 88 4.47 15.49 32.49
CA ILE A 88 4.65 15.05 31.10
C ILE A 88 3.37 15.45 30.37
N GLY A 89 3.46 16.14 29.23
CA GLY A 89 2.28 16.57 28.49
C GLY A 89 1.41 15.37 28.08
N ASP A 90 0.10 15.51 28.12
CA ASP A 90 -0.84 14.45 27.69
C ASP A 90 -0.51 13.93 26.27
N ARG A 91 -0.57 12.61 26.09
CA ARG A 91 -0.13 11.85 24.90
C ARG A 91 1.35 11.92 24.56
N ASN A 92 2.18 12.47 25.45
CA ASN A 92 3.63 12.52 25.29
C ASN A 92 4.38 11.60 26.26
N VAL A 93 3.71 10.69 26.98
CA VAL A 93 4.41 9.67 27.75
C VAL A 93 5.00 8.67 26.76
N GLN A 94 6.33 8.62 26.70
CA GLN A 94 7.06 7.76 25.78
C GLN A 94 7.76 6.63 26.53
N TYR A 95 7.79 5.45 25.90
CA TYR A 95 8.68 4.38 26.33
C TYR A 95 10.11 4.74 25.91
N CYS A 96 10.89 5.31 26.84
CA CYS A 96 12.24 5.76 26.59
C CYS A 96 13.14 5.59 27.83
N SER A 97 14.46 5.51 27.62
CA SER A 97 15.44 5.33 28.70
C SER A 97 15.35 6.43 29.77
N GLU A 98 15.09 7.68 29.38
CA GLU A 98 14.98 8.81 30.32
C GLU A 98 13.87 8.58 31.36
N LEU A 99 12.68 8.17 30.92
CA LEU A 99 11.56 7.92 31.81
C LEU A 99 11.79 6.68 32.68
N ILE A 100 12.35 5.62 32.10
CA ILE A 100 12.72 4.39 32.84
C ILE A 100 13.73 4.71 33.94
N GLU A 101 14.81 5.42 33.62
CA GLU A 101 15.85 5.81 34.58
C GLU A 101 15.28 6.70 35.67
N ARG A 102 14.36 7.62 35.34
CA ARG A 102 13.68 8.47 36.32
C ARG A 102 12.81 7.66 37.28
N ILE A 103 12.08 6.65 36.78
CA ILE A 103 11.31 5.71 37.62
C ILE A 103 12.26 4.88 38.50
N GLU A 104 13.35 4.36 37.93
CA GLU A 104 14.35 3.60 38.69
C GLU A 104 14.96 4.42 39.84
N GLN A 105 15.33 5.67 39.56
CA GLN A 105 15.86 6.59 40.57
C GLN A 105 14.85 6.81 41.69
N PHE A 106 13.56 7.01 41.36
CA PHE A 106 12.51 7.18 42.35
C PHE A 106 12.34 5.93 43.22
N ILE A 107 12.28 4.75 42.59
CA ILE A 107 12.17 3.46 43.30
C ILE A 107 13.34 3.29 44.28
N ARG A 108 14.57 3.54 43.84
CA ARG A 108 15.77 3.44 44.70
C ARG A 108 15.75 4.46 45.83
N GLN A 109 15.41 5.71 45.53
CA GLN A 109 15.38 6.80 46.52
C GLN A 109 14.37 6.55 47.64
N LYS A 110 13.21 6.00 47.29
CA LYS A 110 12.10 5.73 48.22
C LYS A 110 12.10 4.30 48.77
N SER A 111 13.09 3.48 48.40
CA SER A 111 13.18 2.07 48.81
C SER A 111 11.89 1.29 48.53
N ILE A 112 11.27 1.55 47.38
CA ILE A 112 10.01 0.92 46.98
C ILE A 112 10.21 -0.59 46.80
N THR A 113 9.27 -1.40 47.30
CA THR A 113 9.29 -2.86 47.15
C THR A 113 8.13 -3.38 46.30
N LEU A 114 7.05 -2.60 46.15
CA LEU A 114 5.89 -2.91 45.32
C LEU A 114 5.54 -1.73 44.40
N VAL A 115 5.42 -1.99 43.10
CA VAL A 115 5.03 -1.01 42.09
C VAL A 115 3.67 -1.40 41.50
N TYR A 116 2.71 -0.48 41.50
CA TYR A 116 1.49 -0.55 40.72
C TYR A 116 1.65 0.27 39.45
N ALA A 117 1.22 -0.26 38.30
CA ALA A 117 1.22 0.45 37.03
C ALA A 117 0.04 -0.04 36.16
N PRO A 118 -0.39 0.69 35.11
CA PRO A 118 -1.40 0.17 34.20
C PRO A 118 -0.92 -1.10 33.51
N SER A 119 -1.87 -1.93 33.07
CA SER A 119 -1.59 -3.12 32.27
C SER A 119 -1.24 -2.78 30.82
N LEU A 120 -0.57 -3.71 30.13
CA LEU A 120 -0.28 -3.59 28.70
C LEU A 120 -1.55 -3.65 27.82
N TRP A 121 -2.67 -4.13 28.37
CA TRP A 121 -3.94 -4.25 27.65
C TRP A 121 -4.68 -2.94 27.50
N GLU A 122 -4.28 -1.91 28.25
CA GLU A 122 -4.91 -0.59 28.22
C GLU A 122 -4.96 -0.01 26.79
N ASN A 123 -6.02 0.74 26.50
CA ASN A 123 -6.23 1.29 25.15
C ASN A 123 -5.48 2.60 24.92
N HIS A 124 -5.17 3.35 25.98
CA HIS A 124 -4.54 4.66 25.87
C HIS A 124 -3.01 4.54 25.64
N PRO A 125 -2.43 5.33 24.72
CA PRO A 125 -0.98 5.28 24.45
C PRO A 125 -0.12 5.55 25.69
N ASP A 126 -0.50 6.54 26.52
CA ASP A 126 0.27 6.84 27.74
C ASP A 126 0.21 5.71 28.77
N HIS A 127 -0.89 4.97 28.83
CA HIS A 127 -1.02 3.81 29.72
C HIS A 127 -0.06 2.70 29.27
N ARG A 128 -0.02 2.40 27.97
CA ARG A 128 0.90 1.40 27.41
C ARG A 128 2.36 1.79 27.59
N ALA A 129 2.71 3.06 27.33
CA ALA A 129 4.06 3.55 27.54
C ALA A 129 4.48 3.46 29.02
N THR A 130 3.59 3.84 29.94
CA THR A 130 3.81 3.71 31.39
C THR A 130 4.00 2.25 31.80
N ALA A 131 3.15 1.35 31.29
CA ALA A 131 3.25 -0.08 31.55
C ALA A 131 4.61 -0.65 31.12
N LEU A 132 5.06 -0.33 29.89
CA LEU A 132 6.37 -0.76 29.37
C LEU A 132 7.53 -0.20 30.19
N CYS A 133 7.47 1.09 30.56
CA CYS A 133 8.50 1.71 31.42
C CYS A 133 8.55 1.07 32.81
N ALA A 134 7.40 0.77 33.42
CA ALA A 134 7.31 0.13 34.72
C ALA A 134 7.88 -1.29 34.71
N ILE A 135 7.55 -2.08 33.68
CA ILE A 135 8.11 -3.42 33.46
C ILE A 135 9.64 -3.34 33.41
N GLU A 136 10.18 -2.46 32.56
CA GLU A 136 11.63 -2.32 32.42
C GLU A 136 12.32 -1.86 33.70
N ALA A 137 11.74 -0.88 34.41
CA ALA A 137 12.31 -0.38 35.66
C ALA A 137 12.36 -1.48 36.74
N VAL A 138 11.26 -2.23 36.93
CA VAL A 138 11.20 -3.32 37.92
C VAL A 138 12.15 -4.46 37.53
N ARG A 139 12.19 -4.83 36.25
CA ARG A 139 13.11 -5.83 35.70
C ARG A 139 14.58 -5.49 36.01
N ARG A 140 14.96 -4.23 35.86
CA ARG A 140 16.35 -3.76 36.10
C ARG A 140 16.70 -3.63 37.57
N ILE A 141 15.74 -3.29 38.43
CA ILE A 141 15.97 -3.08 39.85
C ILE A 141 16.06 -4.41 40.61
N LYS A 142 15.36 -5.45 40.14
CA LYS A 142 15.34 -6.81 40.69
C LYS A 142 14.81 -6.99 42.12
N THR A 143 14.69 -5.93 42.91
CA THR A 143 14.26 -5.98 44.31
C THR A 143 12.79 -5.63 44.52
N CYS A 144 12.03 -5.39 43.46
CA CYS A 144 10.64 -4.97 43.52
C CYS A 144 9.75 -5.97 42.79
N VAL A 145 8.47 -5.98 43.16
CA VAL A 145 7.42 -6.69 42.42
C VAL A 145 6.52 -5.69 41.71
N LEU A 146 5.93 -6.10 40.59
CA LEU A 146 5.03 -5.30 39.77
C LEU A 146 3.61 -5.87 39.84
N MET A 147 2.63 -5.02 40.13
CA MET A 147 1.21 -5.33 40.04
C MET A 147 0.55 -4.43 39.01
N GLN A 148 0.18 -5.00 37.86
CA GLN A 148 -0.47 -4.25 36.81
C GLN A 148 -1.98 -4.18 37.02
N TYR A 149 -2.56 -2.99 36.93
CA TYR A 149 -3.99 -2.74 37.13
C TYR A 149 -4.72 -2.38 35.83
N GLU A 150 -6.05 -2.47 35.87
CA GLU A 150 -6.96 -2.22 34.75
C GLU A 150 -7.77 -0.94 34.97
N VAL A 151 -7.94 -0.12 33.93
CA VAL A 151 -8.78 1.09 33.94
C VAL A 151 -9.74 1.08 32.76
N SER A 152 -9.22 1.11 31.53
CA SER A 152 -10.01 1.21 30.30
C SER A 152 -10.23 -0.13 29.60
N ALA A 153 -9.38 -1.11 29.90
CA ALA A 153 -9.44 -2.44 29.30
C ALA A 153 -9.27 -3.52 30.38
N PRO A 154 -10.25 -4.42 30.55
CA PRO A 154 -10.12 -5.50 31.52
C PRO A 154 -8.93 -6.44 31.20
N LEU A 155 -8.09 -6.73 32.20
CA LEU A 155 -6.97 -7.67 32.13
C LEU A 155 -7.39 -9.10 32.52
N ARG A 156 -6.46 -10.07 32.44
CA ARG A 156 -6.65 -11.42 32.99
C ARG A 156 -5.87 -11.56 34.30
N PRO A 157 -6.55 -11.45 35.46
CA PRO A 157 -5.84 -11.35 36.71
C PRO A 157 -5.30 -12.72 37.12
N ASN A 158 -4.01 -12.78 37.45
CA ASN A 158 -3.44 -13.90 38.21
C ASN A 158 -3.50 -13.60 39.74
N CYS A 159 -3.95 -12.40 40.12
CA CYS A 159 -4.10 -11.95 41.49
C CYS A 159 -5.43 -11.20 41.66
N LEU A 160 -6.26 -11.62 42.61
CA LEU A 160 -7.51 -10.96 42.98
C LEU A 160 -7.43 -10.47 44.41
N ILE A 161 -7.48 -9.16 44.64
CA ILE A 161 -7.47 -8.59 46.00
C ILE A 161 -8.90 -8.33 46.44
N ASP A 162 -9.30 -8.91 47.58
CA ASP A 162 -10.59 -8.61 48.20
C ASP A 162 -10.58 -7.17 48.75
N ILE A 163 -11.38 -6.31 48.14
CA ILE A 163 -11.54 -4.91 48.54
C ILE A 163 -12.90 -4.66 49.20
N THR A 164 -13.67 -5.70 49.53
CA THR A 164 -15.02 -5.58 50.11
C THR A 164 -15.07 -4.68 51.34
N ALA A 165 -14.07 -4.77 52.21
CA ALA A 165 -13.99 -3.95 53.43
C ALA A 165 -13.76 -2.45 53.15
N VAL A 166 -13.22 -2.11 51.98
CA VAL A 166 -12.87 -0.74 51.59
C VAL A 166 -13.65 -0.22 50.38
N GLU A 167 -14.55 -1.03 49.80
CA GLU A 167 -15.43 -0.67 48.69
C GLU A 167 -16.14 0.68 48.92
N PRO A 168 -16.74 0.97 50.10
CA PRO A 168 -17.35 2.28 50.34
C PRO A 168 -16.37 3.45 50.22
N LYS A 169 -15.13 3.28 50.69
CA LYS A 169 -14.09 4.32 50.59
C LYS A 169 -13.61 4.49 49.15
N LYS A 170 -13.43 3.40 48.40
CA LYS A 170 -13.10 3.47 46.98
C LYS A 170 -14.19 4.22 46.22
N ASN A 171 -15.46 3.89 46.47
CA ASN A 171 -16.59 4.55 45.84
C ASN A 171 -16.63 6.05 46.18
N GLU A 172 -16.40 6.43 47.43
CA GLU A 172 -16.29 7.84 47.83
C GLU A 172 -15.13 8.56 47.13
N ALA A 173 -13.96 7.93 47.03
CA ALA A 173 -12.80 8.49 46.33
C ALA A 173 -13.06 8.66 44.82
N MET A 174 -13.75 7.71 44.19
CA MET A 174 -14.17 7.82 42.78
C MET A 174 -15.09 9.03 42.55
N GLN A 175 -15.95 9.37 43.51
CA GLN A 175 -16.83 10.56 43.42
C GLN A 175 -16.08 11.89 43.51
N CYS A 176 -14.79 11.90 43.89
CA CYS A 176 -13.99 13.13 43.87
C CYS A 176 -13.74 13.63 42.43
N PHE A 177 -13.76 12.75 41.42
CA PHE A 177 -13.45 13.07 40.03
C PHE A 177 -14.67 13.62 39.27
N ILE A 178 -15.27 14.71 39.78
CA ILE A 178 -16.46 15.34 39.22
C ILE A 178 -16.23 15.73 37.75
N SER A 179 -15.02 16.19 37.41
CA SER A 179 -14.64 16.52 36.03
C SER A 179 -14.81 15.32 35.08
N GLN A 180 -14.31 14.15 35.45
CA GLN A 180 -14.35 12.95 34.61
C GLN A 180 -15.74 12.32 34.61
N LEU A 181 -16.39 12.28 35.78
CA LEU A 181 -17.74 11.75 35.94
C LEU A 181 -18.82 12.57 35.22
N HIS A 182 -18.52 13.83 34.90
CA HIS A 182 -19.37 14.65 34.03
C HIS A 182 -19.45 14.10 32.59
N TYR A 183 -18.33 13.57 32.08
CA TYR A 183 -18.27 13.02 30.72
C TYR A 183 -18.79 11.58 30.66
N GLN A 184 -18.45 10.76 31.64
CA GLN A 184 -18.84 9.36 31.67
C GLN A 184 -18.89 8.83 33.11
N ARG A 185 -19.85 7.93 33.39
CA ARG A 185 -20.00 7.24 34.68
C ARG A 185 -18.96 6.14 34.88
N TYR A 186 -17.68 6.52 34.87
CA TYR A 186 -16.56 5.62 35.12
C TYR A 186 -16.67 4.94 36.48
N ASP A 187 -17.19 5.64 37.49
CA ASP A 187 -17.51 5.08 38.80
C ASP A 187 -18.38 3.83 38.72
N GLN A 188 -19.44 3.85 37.91
CA GLN A 188 -20.34 2.71 37.72
C GLN A 188 -19.67 1.58 36.94
N HIS A 189 -18.83 1.90 35.95
CA HIS A 189 -18.10 0.90 35.18
C HIS A 189 -17.08 0.16 36.03
N ILE A 190 -16.34 0.90 36.86
CA ILE A 190 -15.35 0.34 37.78
C ILE A 190 -16.04 -0.46 38.89
N GLU A 191 -17.14 0.03 39.47
CA GLU A 191 -17.93 -0.74 40.44
C GLU A 191 -18.43 -2.06 39.85
N ALA A 192 -18.95 -2.04 38.62
CA ALA A 192 -19.38 -3.25 37.93
C ALA A 192 -18.20 -4.20 37.64
N LEU A 193 -17.04 -3.67 37.27
CA LEU A 193 -15.82 -4.46 37.07
C LEU A 193 -15.35 -5.09 38.37
N ASN A 194 -15.30 -4.33 39.47
CA ASN A 194 -14.93 -4.84 40.78
C ASN A 194 -15.89 -5.92 41.29
N ARG A 195 -17.19 -5.78 40.99
CA ARG A 195 -18.20 -6.82 41.25
C ARG A 195 -17.98 -8.05 40.38
N TYR A 196 -17.71 -7.86 39.08
CA TYR A 196 -17.44 -8.95 38.15
C TYR A 196 -16.22 -9.79 38.59
N ARG A 197 -15.19 -9.15 39.16
CA ARG A 197 -13.99 -9.83 39.68
C ARG A 197 -14.26 -10.76 40.86
N THR A 198 -15.44 -10.73 41.49
CA THR A 198 -15.79 -11.71 42.54
C THR A 198 -16.41 -12.99 42.00
N TYR A 199 -16.59 -13.13 40.68
CA TYR A 199 -17.28 -14.26 40.05
C TYR A 199 -16.75 -15.64 40.49
N THR A 200 -15.44 -15.75 40.73
CA THR A 200 -14.77 -17.00 41.14
C THR A 200 -14.47 -17.07 42.63
N LEU A 201 -14.87 -16.05 43.41
CA LEU A 201 -14.55 -15.89 44.82
C LEU A 201 -15.72 -16.35 45.72
N PRO A 202 -15.46 -16.66 47.00
CA PRO A 202 -16.50 -16.94 47.98
C PRO A 202 -17.58 -15.85 48.04
N HIS A 203 -18.84 -16.27 48.21
CA HIS A 203 -20.03 -15.38 48.22
C HIS A 203 -20.00 -14.21 49.23
N ASN A 204 -19.14 -14.26 50.25
CA ASN A 204 -18.96 -13.18 51.22
C ASN A 204 -18.03 -12.07 50.72
N ILE A 205 -17.35 -12.27 49.59
CA ILE A 205 -16.53 -11.27 48.89
C ILE A 205 -17.42 -10.60 47.85
N ASN A 206 -17.70 -9.32 48.06
CA ASN A 206 -18.61 -8.55 47.24
C ASN A 206 -17.88 -7.63 46.25
N SER A 207 -16.61 -7.34 46.47
CA SER A 207 -15.84 -6.45 45.60
C SER A 207 -14.38 -6.90 45.57
N ALA A 208 -13.79 -7.04 44.38
CA ALA A 208 -12.39 -7.42 44.20
C ALA A 208 -11.70 -6.60 43.10
N GLU A 209 -10.41 -6.32 43.26
CA GLU A 209 -9.56 -5.74 42.20
C GLU A 209 -8.70 -6.82 41.56
N GLY A 210 -8.63 -6.80 40.22
CA GLY A 210 -7.84 -7.73 39.44
C GLY A 210 -6.47 -7.14 39.07
N PHE A 211 -5.43 -7.93 39.28
CA PHE A 211 -4.06 -7.57 38.93
C PHE A 211 -3.34 -8.69 38.19
N GLU A 212 -2.42 -8.31 37.31
CA GLU A 212 -1.31 -9.17 36.92
C GLU A 212 -0.11 -8.89 37.85
N TYR A 213 0.22 -9.87 38.69
CA TYR A 213 1.33 -9.85 39.63
C TYR A 213 2.56 -10.51 38.99
N TYR A 214 3.68 -9.79 39.00
CA TYR A 214 4.97 -10.23 38.49
C TYR A 214 6.07 -9.96 39.51
N THR A 215 6.89 -10.98 39.80
CA THR A 215 8.19 -10.77 40.43
C THR A 215 9.19 -10.24 39.42
N SER A 216 10.30 -9.67 39.90
CA SER A 216 11.39 -9.27 39.01
C SER A 216 11.95 -10.42 38.16
N ASP A 217 11.95 -11.64 38.70
CA ASP A 217 12.37 -12.85 37.99
C ASP A 217 11.38 -13.23 36.89
N ASP A 218 10.08 -13.02 37.10
CA ASP A 218 9.05 -13.23 36.08
C ASP A 218 9.21 -12.24 34.91
N LEU A 219 9.81 -11.07 35.17
CA LEU A 219 10.08 -10.04 34.17
C LEU A 219 11.42 -10.20 33.46
N GLU A 220 12.23 -11.22 33.77
CA GLU A 220 13.47 -11.47 33.03
C GLU A 220 13.21 -11.91 31.59
N VAL A 221 14.04 -11.43 30.67
CA VAL A 221 13.98 -11.78 29.24
C VAL A 221 14.11 -13.30 29.10
N GLY A 222 13.05 -13.98 28.67
CA GLY A 222 13.01 -15.43 28.51
C GLY A 222 12.27 -16.25 29.56
N LYS A 223 11.52 -15.60 30.46
CA LYS A 223 10.65 -16.28 31.44
C LYS A 223 9.18 -15.86 31.30
N HIS A 224 8.67 -15.89 30.07
CA HIS A 224 7.32 -15.44 29.62
C HIS A 224 7.31 -13.99 29.12
N ALA A 225 7.71 -13.81 27.85
CA ALA A 225 7.74 -12.52 27.19
C ALA A 225 6.34 -11.88 27.21
N PHE A 226 6.26 -10.67 27.77
CA PHE A 226 5.08 -9.86 28.09
C PHE A 226 4.28 -9.39 26.85
N LEU A 227 4.68 -9.86 25.66
CA LEU A 227 4.09 -9.64 24.34
C LEU A 227 3.62 -10.96 23.69
N GLN A 228 3.70 -12.09 24.39
CA GLN A 228 3.20 -13.36 23.89
C GLN A 228 1.69 -13.26 23.64
N SER A 229 1.29 -13.67 22.43
CA SER A 229 -0.13 -13.74 22.09
C SER A 229 -0.85 -14.68 23.06
N GLU A 230 -2.14 -14.43 23.27
CA GLU A 230 -2.97 -15.27 24.13
C GLU A 230 -2.96 -16.74 23.72
N PHE A 231 -2.79 -17.00 22.42
CA PHE A 231 -2.57 -18.32 21.85
C PHE A 231 -1.31 -19.00 22.41
N GLN A 232 -0.20 -18.28 22.52
CA GLN A 232 1.08 -18.83 23.01
C GLN A 232 1.01 -19.18 24.50
N ARG A 233 0.34 -18.35 25.32
CA ARG A 233 0.14 -18.65 26.76
C ARG A 233 -0.75 -19.87 26.99
N GLN A 234 -1.85 -20.01 26.25
CA GLN A 234 -2.74 -21.19 26.38
C GLN A 234 -2.05 -22.48 25.93
N LYS A 235 -1.16 -22.40 24.95
CA LYS A 235 -0.33 -23.51 24.49
C LYS A 235 0.70 -23.92 25.54
N GLU A 236 1.43 -22.97 26.13
CA GLU A 236 2.40 -23.23 27.20
C GLU A 236 1.72 -23.75 28.49
N ALA A 237 0.48 -23.32 28.75
CA ALA A 237 -0.36 -23.81 29.84
C ALA A 237 -0.94 -25.22 29.61
N GLY A 238 -0.77 -25.81 28.42
CA GLY A 238 -1.31 -27.12 28.08
C GLY A 238 -2.84 -27.14 27.90
N LEU A 239 -3.47 -25.98 27.73
CA LEU A 239 -4.93 -25.85 27.52
C LEU A 239 -5.32 -26.01 26.05
N LEU A 240 -4.37 -25.76 25.14
CA LEU A 240 -4.51 -26.02 23.72
C LEU A 240 -3.91 -27.39 23.41
N ASP A 241 -4.74 -28.44 23.52
CA ASP A 241 -4.42 -29.76 23.00
C ASP A 241 -4.78 -29.81 21.52
N LEU A 242 -3.95 -29.15 20.72
CA LEU A 242 -3.90 -29.34 19.28
C LEU A 242 -2.53 -29.94 19.01
N GLU A 243 -2.48 -31.08 18.33
CA GLU A 243 -1.28 -31.69 17.75
C GLU A 243 -0.64 -30.79 16.66
N TYR A 244 -0.38 -29.52 16.98
CA TYR A 244 0.25 -28.55 16.10
C TYR A 244 1.76 -28.65 16.33
N ARG A 245 2.36 -29.68 15.74
CA ARG A 245 3.83 -29.80 15.66
C ARG A 245 4.36 -28.58 14.91
N GLN A 246 4.92 -27.63 15.65
CA GLN A 246 5.61 -26.51 15.05
C GLN A 246 7.04 -26.93 14.71
N PRO A 247 7.44 -26.86 13.43
CA PRO A 247 8.78 -27.25 13.00
C PRO A 247 9.86 -26.46 13.73
N LEU A 248 11.00 -27.09 14.01
CA LEU A 248 12.13 -26.38 14.61
C LEU A 248 12.77 -25.48 13.55
N VAL A 249 13.03 -24.22 13.90
CA VAL A 249 13.80 -23.28 13.07
C VAL A 249 15.18 -23.08 13.69
N THR A 250 16.24 -23.27 12.91
CA THR A 250 17.62 -22.95 13.34
C THR A 250 18.01 -21.56 12.85
N VAL A 251 18.30 -20.63 13.76
CA VAL A 251 18.91 -19.33 13.43
C VAL A 251 20.43 -19.45 13.50
N LEU A 252 21.09 -19.16 12.39
CA LEU A 252 22.52 -19.35 12.17
C LEU A 252 23.22 -17.99 12.17
N ILE A 253 24.06 -17.72 13.18
CA ILE A 253 24.79 -16.47 13.34
C ILE A 253 26.28 -16.71 13.15
N ARG A 254 26.90 -15.92 12.27
CA ARG A 254 28.35 -15.92 12.06
C ARG A 254 28.93 -14.70 12.76
N SER A 255 29.48 -14.91 13.95
CA SER A 255 29.90 -13.82 14.81
C SER A 255 31.36 -13.43 14.61
N MET A 256 31.59 -12.15 14.39
CA MET A 256 32.88 -11.48 14.45
C MET A 256 33.15 -10.82 15.82
N ASP A 257 32.27 -11.06 16.80
CA ASP A 257 32.29 -10.47 18.15
C ASP A 257 32.21 -8.95 18.15
N ILE A 258 31.31 -8.40 17.33
CA ILE A 258 31.07 -6.96 17.22
C ILE A 258 29.96 -6.50 18.18
N PRO A 259 29.93 -5.20 18.56
CA PRO A 259 28.97 -4.69 19.55
C PRO A 259 27.49 -4.91 19.19
N TYR A 260 27.17 -5.08 17.91
CA TYR A 260 25.80 -5.25 17.42
C TYR A 260 25.24 -6.66 17.61
N LEU A 261 26.08 -7.64 17.96
CA LEU A 261 25.66 -9.03 18.14
C LEU A 261 24.53 -9.15 19.17
N GLN A 262 24.58 -8.35 20.23
CA GLN A 262 23.53 -8.35 21.24
C GLN A 262 22.20 -7.86 20.66
N THR A 263 22.20 -6.91 19.74
CA THR A 263 20.99 -6.44 19.05
C THR A 263 20.43 -7.53 18.15
N ALA A 264 21.28 -8.21 17.39
CA ALA A 264 20.88 -9.36 16.57
C ALA A 264 20.23 -10.45 17.43
N LEU A 265 20.91 -10.89 18.49
CA LEU A 265 20.39 -11.88 19.44
C LEU A 265 19.08 -11.44 20.11
N ASN A 266 18.98 -10.19 20.56
CA ASN A 266 17.76 -9.65 21.14
C ASN A 266 16.59 -9.72 20.15
N SER A 267 16.84 -9.47 18.86
CA SER A 267 15.79 -9.57 17.83
C SER A 267 15.27 -11.00 17.63
N VAL A 268 16.14 -12.00 17.82
CA VAL A 268 15.74 -13.42 17.86
C VAL A 268 14.97 -13.71 19.15
N GLY A 269 15.41 -13.18 20.29
CA GLY A 269 14.72 -13.34 21.58
C GLY A 269 13.30 -12.76 21.61
N MET A 270 12.98 -11.84 20.69
CA MET A 270 11.67 -11.21 20.54
C MET A 270 10.74 -11.94 19.54
N GLN A 271 11.18 -13.06 18.94
CA GLN A 271 10.39 -13.76 17.93
C GLN A 271 9.09 -14.33 18.51
N THR A 272 7.97 -14.15 17.79
CA THR A 272 6.67 -14.75 18.14
C THR A 272 6.64 -16.25 17.84
N TYR A 273 7.55 -16.74 16.99
CA TYR A 273 7.65 -18.15 16.67
C TYR A 273 8.29 -18.95 17.83
N PRO A 274 7.62 -19.98 18.36
CA PRO A 274 7.98 -20.55 19.66
C PRO A 274 9.05 -21.65 19.62
N ASN A 275 9.45 -22.14 18.45
CA ASN A 275 10.35 -23.29 18.33
C ASN A 275 11.61 -22.94 17.54
N ILE A 276 12.55 -22.26 18.20
CA ILE A 276 13.81 -21.80 17.62
C ILE A 276 15.00 -22.36 18.41
N GLU A 277 16.05 -22.77 17.70
CA GLU A 277 17.39 -22.94 18.25
C GLU A 277 18.34 -21.92 17.59
N ILE A 278 19.38 -21.50 18.31
CA ILE A 278 20.33 -20.50 17.82
C ILE A 278 21.72 -21.13 17.80
N ILE A 279 22.42 -20.99 16.68
CA ILE A 279 23.81 -21.45 16.55
C ILE A 279 24.67 -20.23 16.27
N VAL A 280 25.60 -19.94 17.16
CA VAL A 280 26.55 -18.84 17.00
C VAL A 280 27.93 -19.43 16.76
N VAL A 281 28.47 -19.21 15.56
CA VAL A 281 29.84 -19.62 15.20
C VAL A 281 30.77 -18.43 15.40
N ASN A 282 31.79 -18.59 16.25
CA ASN A 282 32.88 -17.62 16.34
C ASN A 282 33.71 -17.68 15.06
N ALA A 283 33.53 -16.69 14.17
CA ALA A 283 34.30 -16.56 12.94
C ALA A 283 35.56 -15.70 13.12
N SER A 284 35.66 -14.94 14.21
CA SER A 284 36.78 -14.01 14.47
C SER A 284 38.13 -14.73 14.67
N GLY A 285 38.09 -15.96 15.19
CA GLY A 285 39.28 -16.71 15.62
C GLY A 285 40.00 -16.13 16.83
N LYS A 286 39.38 -15.16 17.51
CA LYS A 286 39.84 -14.58 18.78
C LYS A 286 38.96 -15.07 19.92
N GLU A 287 39.39 -14.81 21.15
CA GLU A 287 38.53 -14.98 22.33
C GLU A 287 37.28 -14.11 22.16
N HIS A 288 36.11 -14.75 22.20
CA HIS A 288 34.81 -14.12 21.97
C HIS A 288 34.20 -13.69 23.30
N THR A 289 33.47 -12.58 23.30
CA THR A 289 32.68 -12.13 24.46
C THR A 289 31.74 -13.24 24.94
N HIS A 290 31.71 -13.49 26.24
CA HIS A 290 30.86 -14.53 26.81
C HIS A 290 29.38 -14.31 26.46
N LEU A 291 28.79 -15.24 25.72
CA LEU A 291 27.38 -15.22 25.37
C LEU A 291 26.53 -15.88 26.45
N PRO A 292 25.28 -15.44 26.67
CA PRO A 292 24.37 -16.15 27.56
C PRO A 292 24.03 -17.54 27.00
N ASP A 293 23.66 -18.48 27.86
CA ASP A 293 23.22 -19.83 27.44
C ASP A 293 21.92 -19.79 26.62
N SER A 294 21.12 -18.74 26.77
CA SER A 294 19.86 -18.52 26.05
C SER A 294 19.56 -17.05 25.84
N ILE A 295 18.77 -16.72 24.82
CA ILE A 295 18.16 -15.41 24.63
C ILE A 295 16.64 -15.57 24.46
N GLY A 296 15.86 -14.85 25.27
CA GLY A 296 14.44 -15.16 25.39
C GLY A 296 14.26 -16.62 25.81
N ASN A 297 13.36 -17.34 25.14
CA ASN A 297 13.10 -18.76 25.41
C ASN A 297 14.01 -19.71 24.59
N PHE A 298 14.99 -19.18 23.85
CA PHE A 298 15.74 -19.93 22.84
C PHE A 298 17.18 -20.20 23.29
N GLN A 299 17.61 -21.47 23.20
CA GLN A 299 18.95 -21.90 23.57
C GLN A 299 19.98 -21.45 22.54
N ILE A 300 21.15 -21.01 23.02
CA ILE A 300 22.28 -20.62 22.20
C ILE A 300 23.33 -21.74 22.23
N HIS A 301 23.65 -22.26 21.05
CA HIS A 301 24.74 -23.19 20.84
C HIS A 301 25.93 -22.44 20.26
N PHE A 302 26.90 -22.13 21.12
CA PHE A 302 28.12 -21.47 20.72
C PHE A 302 29.15 -22.48 20.20
N ILE A 303 29.73 -22.18 19.03
CA ILE A 303 30.76 -23.00 18.38
C ILE A 303 32.00 -22.14 18.23
N ASP A 304 33.04 -22.49 18.99
CA ASP A 304 34.33 -21.81 18.88
C ASP A 304 35.22 -22.49 17.84
N SER A 305 35.55 -21.76 16.79
CA SER A 305 36.42 -22.25 15.73
C SER A 305 37.90 -22.22 16.12
N ASN A 306 38.30 -21.46 17.16
CA ASN A 306 39.68 -21.20 17.59
C ASN A 306 40.63 -20.64 16.49
N VAL A 307 40.15 -20.45 15.25
CA VAL A 307 40.89 -19.93 14.11
C VAL A 307 39.97 -19.04 13.27
N PRO A 308 40.46 -17.96 12.63
CA PRO A 308 39.60 -17.11 11.83
C PRO A 308 38.96 -17.90 10.68
N LEU A 309 37.62 -17.81 10.54
CA LEU A 309 36.87 -18.47 9.48
C LEU A 309 36.37 -17.46 8.44
N PRO A 310 36.61 -17.69 7.14
CA PRO A 310 35.92 -17.00 6.07
C PRO A 310 34.39 -17.15 6.17
N ARG A 311 33.63 -16.15 5.71
CA ARG A 311 32.15 -16.10 5.78
C ARG A 311 31.45 -17.39 5.35
N SER A 312 31.84 -17.95 4.21
CA SER A 312 31.29 -19.18 3.64
C SER A 312 31.63 -20.42 4.47
N LYS A 313 32.85 -20.50 5.03
CA LYS A 313 33.24 -21.58 5.96
C LYS A 313 32.51 -21.49 7.29
N ALA A 314 32.34 -20.28 7.83
CA ALA A 314 31.54 -20.06 9.03
C ALA A 314 30.07 -20.45 8.80
N ALA A 315 29.50 -20.08 7.64
CA ALA A 315 28.14 -20.47 7.25
C ALA A 315 27.96 -21.99 7.18
N ASN A 316 28.88 -22.69 6.49
CA ASN A 316 28.84 -24.15 6.40
C ASN A 316 29.06 -24.85 7.76
N THR A 317 29.89 -24.26 8.62
CA THR A 317 30.08 -24.78 9.99
C THR A 317 28.78 -24.67 10.78
N ALA A 318 28.06 -23.55 10.66
CA ALA A 318 26.77 -23.35 11.29
C ALA A 318 25.72 -24.34 10.73
N LEU A 319 25.62 -24.49 9.40
CA LEU A 319 24.72 -25.45 8.74
C LEU A 319 24.95 -26.89 9.20
N GLY A 320 26.22 -27.29 9.37
CA GLY A 320 26.57 -28.64 9.82
C GLY A 320 26.10 -28.98 11.23
N HIS A 321 25.75 -27.97 12.04
CA HIS A 321 25.24 -28.14 13.40
C HIS A 321 23.73 -27.88 13.52
N ALA A 322 23.08 -27.42 12.45
CA ALA A 322 21.65 -27.13 12.41
C ALA A 322 20.81 -28.41 12.54
N LYS A 323 19.76 -28.36 13.35
CA LYS A 323 18.83 -29.48 13.60
C LYS A 323 17.39 -29.17 13.20
N GLY A 324 17.11 -27.93 12.81
CA GLY A 324 15.80 -27.46 12.40
C GLY A 324 15.27 -28.15 11.15
N GLU A 325 13.96 -28.11 10.97
CA GLU A 325 13.35 -28.41 9.67
C GLU A 325 13.59 -27.27 8.69
N TYR A 326 13.63 -26.03 9.22
CA TYR A 326 13.98 -24.82 8.50
C TYR A 326 15.21 -24.16 9.13
N ALA A 327 15.93 -23.36 8.34
CA ALA A 327 17.03 -22.54 8.82
C ALA A 327 16.97 -21.13 8.23
N LEU A 328 17.51 -20.18 8.99
CA LEU A 328 17.64 -18.76 8.65
C LEU A 328 19.03 -18.28 9.09
N PHE A 329 19.69 -17.47 8.28
CA PHE A 329 20.93 -16.81 8.71
C PHE A 329 20.63 -15.45 9.31
N LEU A 330 21.37 -15.03 10.33
CA LEU A 330 21.30 -13.67 10.84
C LEU A 330 22.73 -13.18 11.05
N ASP A 331 23.13 -12.17 10.29
CA ASP A 331 24.44 -11.54 10.47
C ASP A 331 24.44 -10.74 11.79
N ASP A 332 25.62 -10.62 12.42
CA ASP A 332 25.76 -10.13 13.79
C ASP A 332 25.56 -8.62 13.94
N ASP A 333 25.35 -7.89 12.84
CA ASP A 333 25.01 -6.46 12.77
C ASP A 333 23.55 -6.16 12.36
N ASP A 334 22.81 -7.18 11.93
CA ASP A 334 21.46 -7.07 11.41
C ASP A 334 20.39 -7.49 12.44
N TRP A 335 19.11 -7.20 12.15
CA TRP A 335 18.01 -7.64 13.01
C TRP A 335 16.72 -7.93 12.24
N ILE A 336 15.82 -8.68 12.88
CA ILE A 336 14.53 -9.09 12.32
C ILE A 336 13.36 -8.65 13.22
N ALA A 337 12.20 -8.37 12.62
CA ALA A 337 10.98 -8.03 13.35
C ALA A 337 10.43 -9.23 14.13
N ALA A 338 9.68 -9.00 15.21
CA ALA A 338 9.18 -10.03 16.11
C ALA A 338 8.42 -11.16 15.40
N GLU A 339 7.65 -10.85 14.36
CA GLU A 339 6.82 -11.83 13.65
C GLU A 339 7.47 -12.41 12.38
N HIS A 340 8.77 -12.12 12.14
CA HIS A 340 9.49 -12.48 10.92
C HIS A 340 9.49 -14.00 10.67
N ILE A 341 9.98 -14.79 11.62
CA ILE A 341 10.10 -16.25 11.46
C ILE A 341 8.72 -16.91 11.34
N GLU A 342 7.73 -16.46 12.11
CA GLU A 342 6.37 -17.01 12.06
C GLU A 342 5.73 -16.81 10.68
N LYS A 343 5.86 -15.60 10.10
CA LYS A 343 5.36 -15.31 8.76
C LYS A 343 6.01 -16.21 7.70
N LEU A 344 7.33 -16.39 7.76
CA LEU A 344 8.07 -17.21 6.80
C LEU A 344 7.75 -18.70 6.92
N VAL A 345 7.63 -19.23 8.15
CA VAL A 345 7.20 -20.62 8.37
C VAL A 345 5.80 -20.84 7.81
N ASN A 346 4.87 -19.92 8.08
CA ASN A 346 3.49 -20.04 7.57
C ASN A 346 3.46 -19.99 6.03
N ALA A 347 4.29 -19.17 5.40
CA ALA A 347 4.42 -19.12 3.96
C ALA A 347 4.89 -20.45 3.36
N LEU A 348 5.93 -21.07 3.94
CA LEU A 348 6.43 -22.38 3.52
C LEU A 348 5.44 -23.51 3.79
N LYS A 349 4.70 -23.48 4.90
CA LYS A 349 3.68 -24.48 5.20
C LYS A 349 2.50 -24.44 4.22
N ASN A 350 2.14 -23.24 3.75
CA ASN A 350 1.03 -23.04 2.82
C ASN A 350 1.41 -23.27 1.36
N ASP A 351 2.70 -23.41 1.06
CA ASP A 351 3.21 -23.67 -0.29
C ASP A 351 4.21 -24.85 -0.27
N PRO A 352 3.73 -26.10 -0.42
CA PRO A 352 4.58 -27.28 -0.34
C PRO A 352 5.66 -27.37 -1.43
N LEU A 353 5.53 -26.59 -2.51
CA LEU A 353 6.50 -26.53 -3.60
C LEU A 353 7.61 -25.50 -3.33
N ALA A 354 7.39 -24.58 -2.40
CA ALA A 354 8.38 -23.60 -2.01
C ALA A 354 9.49 -24.24 -1.16
N VAL A 355 10.73 -24.05 -1.57
CA VAL A 355 11.93 -24.50 -0.82
C VAL A 355 12.49 -23.40 0.09
N LEU A 356 12.06 -22.16 -0.16
CA LEU A 356 12.51 -20.95 0.51
C LEU A 356 11.37 -19.92 0.55
N ALA A 357 11.26 -19.19 1.65
CA ALA A 357 10.41 -18.01 1.77
C ALA A 357 11.21 -16.81 2.23
N TYR A 358 10.82 -15.62 1.81
CA TYR A 358 11.50 -14.37 2.19
C TYR A 358 10.55 -13.18 2.31
N THR A 359 10.99 -12.15 3.03
CA THR A 359 10.28 -10.86 3.17
C THR A 359 11.13 -9.70 2.64
N GLY A 360 10.55 -8.51 2.50
CA GLY A 360 11.33 -7.30 2.22
C GLY A 360 12.26 -6.91 3.37
N THR A 361 13.37 -6.23 3.03
CA THR A 361 14.41 -5.77 3.96
C THR A 361 14.62 -4.27 3.86
N ARG A 362 14.54 -3.57 4.99
CA ARG A 362 14.92 -2.14 5.08
C ARG A 362 16.40 -2.00 5.35
N VAL A 363 17.06 -1.12 4.62
CA VAL A 363 18.45 -0.75 4.90
C VAL A 363 18.45 0.51 5.76
N ILE A 364 19.04 0.40 6.94
CA ILE A 364 19.05 1.43 7.98
C ILE A 364 20.47 1.96 8.18
N ASN A 365 20.64 3.27 8.16
CA ASN A 365 21.92 3.91 8.44
C ASN A 365 22.22 3.98 9.95
N GLU A 366 23.41 4.46 10.31
CA GLU A 366 23.84 4.66 11.71
C GLU A 366 22.93 5.63 12.50
N HIS A 367 22.16 6.49 11.83
CA HIS A 367 21.21 7.43 12.43
C HIS A 367 19.79 6.85 12.59
N GLY A 368 19.55 5.61 12.16
CA GLY A 368 18.24 4.97 12.22
C GLY A 368 17.32 5.29 11.04
N GLU A 369 17.81 5.97 10.00
CA GLU A 369 17.03 6.34 8.83
C GLU A 369 17.06 5.23 7.77
N GLN A 370 15.94 5.05 7.07
CA GLN A 370 15.87 4.14 5.93
C GLN A 370 16.54 4.77 4.71
N ILE A 371 17.60 4.14 4.21
CA ILE A 371 18.37 4.62 3.04
C ILE A 371 18.18 3.76 1.79
N ALA A 372 17.73 2.50 1.95
CA ALA A 372 17.34 1.64 0.85
C ALA A 372 16.28 0.61 1.28
N LEU A 373 15.68 -0.06 0.30
CA LEU A 373 14.68 -1.10 0.49
C LEU A 373 14.94 -2.22 -0.53
N PHE A 374 15.15 -3.44 -0.05
CA PHE A 374 15.14 -4.64 -0.87
C PHE A 374 13.76 -5.28 -0.77
N ASP A 375 12.92 -5.08 -1.78
CA ASP A 375 11.56 -5.64 -1.79
C ASP A 375 11.13 -6.03 -3.21
N TYR A 376 11.87 -7.00 -3.76
CA TYR A 376 11.69 -7.47 -5.13
C TYR A 376 10.83 -8.74 -5.16
N HIS A 377 9.93 -8.86 -6.13
CA HIS A 377 9.23 -10.11 -6.43
C HIS A 377 10.20 -11.18 -6.93
N TYR A 378 9.88 -12.45 -6.70
CA TYR A 378 10.70 -13.54 -7.19
C TYR A 378 10.17 -14.04 -8.53
N GLU A 379 11.02 -13.94 -9.53
CA GLU A 379 10.93 -14.67 -10.79
C GLU A 379 12.18 -15.54 -10.90
N LYS A 380 12.04 -16.71 -11.52
CA LYS A 380 13.11 -17.72 -11.56
C LYS A 380 14.36 -17.17 -12.27
N GLU A 381 14.16 -16.31 -13.26
CA GLU A 381 15.19 -15.70 -14.09
C GLU A 381 15.99 -14.65 -13.30
N GLN A 382 15.31 -13.90 -12.40
CA GLN A 382 15.90 -12.83 -11.60
C GLN A 382 17.04 -13.32 -10.72
N ILE A 383 16.94 -14.54 -10.18
CA ILE A 383 17.97 -15.08 -9.29
C ILE A 383 19.29 -15.38 -10.01
N TYR A 384 19.29 -15.49 -11.34
CA TYR A 384 20.54 -15.67 -12.10
C TYR A 384 21.24 -14.35 -12.42
N VAL A 385 20.57 -13.21 -12.19
CA VAL A 385 21.10 -11.90 -12.56
C VAL A 385 21.73 -11.18 -11.39
N GLY A 386 21.14 -11.26 -10.21
CA GLY A 386 21.63 -10.50 -9.07
C GLY A 386 21.22 -11.06 -7.72
N ASN A 387 22.02 -10.72 -6.72
CA ASN A 387 21.71 -10.98 -5.33
C ASN A 387 20.82 -9.85 -4.78
N PHE A 388 19.51 -10.05 -4.80
CA PHE A 388 18.53 -9.06 -4.35
C PHE A 388 17.77 -9.48 -3.08
N ILE A 389 18.08 -10.66 -2.54
CA ILE A 389 17.45 -11.22 -1.33
C ILE A 389 18.51 -11.27 -0.22
N PRO A 390 18.55 -10.26 0.68
CA PRO A 390 19.50 -10.25 1.80
C PRO A 390 19.38 -11.50 2.66
N ILE A 391 20.51 -12.05 3.10
CA ILE A 391 20.56 -13.40 3.68
C ILE A 391 19.66 -13.59 4.91
N HIS A 392 19.46 -12.53 5.69
CA HIS A 392 18.71 -12.54 6.94
C HIS A 392 17.20 -12.32 6.79
N SER A 393 16.71 -12.09 5.57
CA SER A 393 15.27 -12.03 5.31
C SER A 393 14.66 -13.36 4.89
N VAL A 394 15.47 -14.42 4.89
CA VAL A 394 15.19 -15.69 4.24
C VAL A 394 15.09 -16.84 5.24
N LEU A 395 14.03 -17.63 5.09
CA LEU A 395 13.89 -18.94 5.72
C LEU A 395 13.86 -20.01 4.63
N PHE A 396 14.67 -21.06 4.76
CA PHE A 396 14.73 -22.14 3.78
C PHE A 396 14.64 -23.52 4.44
N GLN A 397 14.24 -24.52 3.66
CA GLN A 397 14.14 -25.91 4.11
C GLN A 397 15.53 -26.52 4.32
N LEU A 398 15.85 -26.97 5.53
CA LEU A 398 17.19 -27.49 5.87
C LEU A 398 17.52 -28.80 5.10
N LYS A 399 16.49 -29.54 4.64
CA LYS A 399 16.70 -30.70 3.76
C LYS A 399 17.46 -30.38 2.47
N ALA A 400 17.47 -29.11 2.03
CA ALA A 400 18.31 -28.69 0.91
C ALA A 400 19.80 -28.90 1.20
N TYR A 401 20.24 -28.64 2.43
CA TYR A 401 21.60 -28.95 2.88
C TYR A 401 21.78 -30.46 3.13
N SER A 402 20.92 -31.06 3.95
CA SER A 402 21.16 -32.43 4.45
C SER A 402 20.90 -33.55 3.43
N ILE A 403 20.04 -33.34 2.44
CA ILE A 403 19.71 -34.34 1.41
C ILE A 403 20.30 -33.95 0.07
N HIS A 404 20.12 -32.70 -0.35
CA HIS A 404 20.52 -32.23 -1.68
C HIS A 404 21.94 -31.68 -1.73
N GLN A 405 22.64 -31.66 -0.58
CA GLN A 405 24.04 -31.22 -0.43
C GLN A 405 24.27 -29.77 -0.89
N CYS A 406 23.25 -28.92 -0.84
CA CYS A 406 23.44 -27.49 -1.08
C CYS A 406 24.30 -26.90 0.03
N ALA A 407 25.37 -26.19 -0.30
CA ALA A 407 26.29 -25.59 0.67
C ALA A 407 26.90 -24.30 0.12
N PHE A 408 27.39 -23.44 1.02
CA PHE A 408 28.09 -22.21 0.60
C PHE A 408 29.41 -22.56 -0.06
N ASP A 409 29.68 -21.99 -1.23
CA ASP A 409 30.94 -22.19 -1.92
C ASP A 409 32.08 -21.47 -1.18
N THR A 410 33.07 -22.24 -0.70
CA THR A 410 34.17 -21.69 0.10
C THR A 410 35.20 -20.92 -0.72
N ASP A 411 35.15 -21.02 -2.05
CA ASP A 411 36.00 -20.24 -2.95
C ASP A 411 35.41 -18.84 -3.21
N LEU A 412 34.15 -18.59 -2.81
CA LEU A 412 33.52 -17.27 -2.83
C LEU A 412 33.74 -16.55 -1.50
N SER A 413 34.35 -15.36 -1.59
CA SER A 413 34.53 -14.46 -0.44
C SER A 413 33.35 -13.53 -0.18
N ILE A 414 32.53 -13.32 -1.22
CA ILE A 414 31.31 -12.50 -1.26
C ILE A 414 30.36 -13.13 -2.29
N TYR A 415 29.06 -12.83 -2.20
CA TYR A 415 28.00 -13.45 -3.01
C TYR A 415 27.89 -14.97 -2.83
N GLU A 416 28.41 -15.50 -1.73
CA GLU A 416 28.26 -16.90 -1.37
C GLU A 416 26.79 -17.28 -1.09
N ASP A 417 26.02 -16.31 -0.58
CA ASP A 417 24.57 -16.39 -0.40
C ASP A 417 23.83 -16.45 -1.73
N TRP A 418 24.25 -15.63 -2.71
CA TRP A 418 23.68 -15.64 -4.04
C TRP A 418 23.83 -17.00 -4.73
N ASP A 419 25.04 -17.56 -4.68
CA ASP A 419 25.32 -18.91 -5.17
C ASP A 419 24.41 -19.95 -4.49
N PHE A 420 24.25 -19.84 -3.17
CA PHE A 420 23.40 -20.73 -2.39
C PHE A 420 21.91 -20.59 -2.79
N TRP A 421 21.42 -19.39 -3.05
CA TRP A 421 20.07 -19.17 -3.58
C TRP A 421 19.89 -19.80 -4.95
N ILE A 422 20.86 -19.72 -5.86
CA ILE A 422 20.77 -20.40 -7.16
C ILE A 422 20.67 -21.93 -6.98
N GLN A 423 21.42 -22.50 -6.03
CA GLN A 423 21.31 -23.93 -5.69
C GLN A 423 19.90 -24.29 -5.22
N LEU A 424 19.28 -23.46 -4.35
CA LEU A 424 17.92 -23.69 -3.87
C LEU A 424 16.87 -23.53 -4.98
N ALA A 425 17.02 -22.54 -5.85
CA ALA A 425 16.09 -22.33 -6.97
C ALA A 425 16.06 -23.52 -7.94
N ALA A 426 17.13 -24.32 -8.01
CA ALA A 426 17.15 -25.56 -8.77
C ALA A 426 16.32 -26.70 -8.14
N LEU A 427 15.95 -26.59 -6.85
CA LEU A 427 15.17 -27.58 -6.11
C LEU A 427 13.67 -27.27 -6.06
N GLY A 428 13.27 -26.00 -6.16
CA GLY A 428 11.87 -25.59 -6.09
C GLY A 428 11.69 -24.07 -6.17
N SER A 429 10.44 -23.61 -5.98
CA SER A 429 10.09 -22.18 -6.06
C SER A 429 10.44 -21.43 -4.78
N PHE A 430 10.52 -20.10 -4.87
CA PHE A 430 10.62 -19.22 -3.71
C PHE A 430 9.29 -18.52 -3.46
N LYS A 431 8.96 -18.33 -2.18
CA LYS A 431 7.73 -17.67 -1.75
C LYS A 431 8.04 -16.30 -1.11
N ARG A 432 7.68 -15.22 -1.80
CA ARG A 432 7.67 -13.89 -1.17
C ARG A 432 6.46 -13.73 -0.25
N VAL A 433 6.69 -13.18 0.94
CA VAL A 433 5.63 -12.72 1.85
C VAL A 433 5.51 -11.20 1.70
N GLU A 434 4.30 -10.71 1.42
CA GLU A 434 3.97 -9.29 1.19
C GLU A 434 4.07 -8.44 2.48
N CYS A 435 5.28 -8.34 3.04
CA CYS A 435 5.61 -7.47 4.15
C CYS A 435 7.12 -7.20 4.22
N ILE A 436 7.51 -6.22 5.02
CA ILE A 436 8.90 -5.95 5.36
C ILE A 436 9.09 -6.32 6.83
N SER A 437 10.02 -7.23 7.11
CA SER A 437 10.28 -7.70 8.48
C SER A 437 11.75 -7.99 8.78
N ALA A 438 12.65 -7.59 7.88
CA ALA A 438 14.10 -7.70 8.03
C ALA A 438 14.76 -6.31 7.95
N TYR A 439 15.87 -6.13 8.65
CA TYR A 439 16.59 -4.86 8.72
C TYR A 439 18.10 -5.07 8.57
N TYR A 440 18.63 -4.43 7.54
CA TYR A 440 20.04 -4.45 7.18
C TYR A 440 20.72 -3.18 7.73
N ARG A 441 21.78 -3.32 8.52
CA ARG A 441 22.58 -2.17 9.01
C ARG A 441 23.65 -1.78 8.00
N MET A 442 23.70 -0.51 7.60
CA MET A 442 24.77 0.01 6.73
C MET A 442 25.42 1.26 7.36
N GLU A 443 26.67 1.11 7.80
CA GLU A 443 27.50 2.20 8.31
C GLU A 443 28.27 2.89 7.17
N HIS A 444 28.53 4.19 7.30
CA HIS A 444 29.40 4.91 6.36
C HIS A 444 30.83 4.34 6.42
N GLY A 445 31.21 3.54 5.41
CA GLY A 445 32.50 2.86 5.36
C GLY A 445 32.56 1.47 6.01
N GLY A 446 31.40 0.85 6.32
CA GLY A 446 31.31 -0.54 6.80
C GLY A 446 31.70 -1.57 5.74
N SER A 447 31.91 -2.83 6.12
CA SER A 447 32.64 -3.84 5.30
C SER A 447 32.07 -4.14 3.90
N SER A 448 30.84 -3.75 3.57
CA SER A 448 30.33 -3.77 2.18
C SER A 448 31.03 -2.75 1.26
N ASP A 449 31.57 -1.66 1.81
CA ASP A 449 32.48 -0.71 1.14
C ASP A 449 33.95 -1.18 1.16
N ALA A 450 34.30 -2.25 1.89
CA ALA A 450 35.68 -2.71 2.02
C ALA A 450 36.17 -3.56 0.84
N HIS A 451 35.27 -3.96 -0.07
CA HIS A 451 35.65 -4.68 -1.28
C HIS A 451 35.75 -3.72 -2.45
N SER A 452 36.94 -3.63 -3.06
CA SER A 452 37.13 -2.76 -4.23
C SER A 452 36.12 -3.15 -5.33
N PRO A 453 35.68 -2.20 -6.17
CA PRO A 453 34.79 -2.49 -7.30
C PRO A 453 35.31 -3.63 -8.21
N MET A 454 36.63 -3.83 -8.27
CA MET A 454 37.23 -4.97 -8.98
C MET A 454 36.98 -6.32 -8.28
N HIS A 455 37.02 -6.37 -6.95
CA HIS A 455 36.76 -7.58 -6.16
C HIS A 455 35.30 -8.03 -6.30
N ASN A 456 34.35 -7.08 -6.21
CA ASN A 456 32.91 -7.33 -6.43
C ASN A 456 32.64 -7.85 -7.84
N LYS A 457 33.27 -7.24 -8.85
CA LYS A 457 33.14 -7.69 -10.24
C LYS A 457 33.69 -9.11 -10.44
N ALA A 458 34.85 -9.43 -9.87
CA ALA A 458 35.47 -10.73 -10.00
C ALA A 458 34.62 -11.85 -9.37
N ALA A 459 34.13 -11.65 -8.14
CA ALA A 459 33.27 -12.62 -7.47
C ALA A 459 31.93 -12.82 -8.20
N ARG A 460 31.31 -11.75 -8.70
CA ARG A 460 30.09 -11.83 -9.52
C ARG A 460 30.31 -12.68 -10.77
N LEU A 461 31.45 -12.49 -11.45
CA LEU A 461 31.81 -13.29 -12.63
C LEU A 461 32.04 -14.76 -12.29
N MET A 462 32.55 -15.09 -11.10
CA MET A 462 32.70 -16.48 -10.66
C MET A 462 31.33 -17.17 -10.51
N VAL A 463 30.36 -16.52 -9.88
CA VAL A 463 28.98 -17.06 -9.73
C VAL A 463 28.33 -17.24 -11.11
N LEU A 464 28.37 -16.21 -11.96
CA LEU A 464 27.80 -16.29 -13.31
C LEU A 464 28.44 -17.42 -14.13
N LYS A 465 29.78 -17.53 -14.13
CA LYS A 465 30.50 -18.58 -14.84
C LYS A 465 30.19 -19.98 -14.31
N LYS A 466 29.97 -20.13 -13.00
CA LYS A 466 29.60 -21.41 -12.37
C LYS A 466 28.24 -21.90 -12.87
N TRP A 467 27.27 -20.99 -13.04
CA TRP A 467 25.88 -21.33 -13.37
C TRP A 467 25.48 -21.13 -14.84
N GLN A 468 26.36 -20.59 -15.69
CA GLN A 468 26.08 -20.28 -17.10
C GLN A 468 25.50 -21.45 -17.91
N ASN A 469 25.85 -22.70 -17.56
CA ASN A 469 25.38 -23.88 -18.29
C ASN A 469 23.90 -24.21 -18.02
N LEU A 470 23.29 -23.62 -16.99
CA LEU A 470 21.87 -23.77 -16.67
C LEU A 470 21.02 -22.66 -17.30
N TRP A 471 21.62 -21.70 -18.00
CA TRP A 471 20.89 -20.61 -18.62
C TRP A 471 20.18 -21.11 -19.89
N ASP A 472 18.86 -20.99 -19.88
CA ASP A 472 18.01 -21.15 -21.05
C ASP A 472 17.79 -19.80 -21.74
N ALA A 473 16.98 -19.81 -22.81
CA ALA A 473 16.71 -18.61 -23.59
C ALA A 473 16.07 -17.50 -22.74
N ASP A 474 15.25 -17.86 -21.75
CA ASP A 474 14.53 -16.91 -20.90
C ASP A 474 15.50 -16.21 -19.94
N ILE A 475 16.40 -16.97 -19.30
CA ILE A 475 17.46 -16.41 -18.43
C ILE A 475 18.42 -15.52 -19.23
N ILE A 476 18.80 -15.92 -20.45
CA ILE A 476 19.69 -15.13 -21.31
C ILE A 476 19.01 -13.82 -21.72
N THR A 477 17.73 -13.86 -22.07
CA THR A 477 16.94 -12.67 -22.43
C THR A 477 16.83 -11.73 -21.24
N PHE A 478 16.48 -12.26 -20.06
CA PHE A 478 16.38 -11.49 -18.83
C PHE A 478 17.72 -10.86 -18.40
N LEU A 479 18.84 -11.59 -18.51
CA LEU A 479 20.19 -11.05 -18.29
C LEU A 479 20.53 -9.90 -19.26
N SER A 480 20.13 -10.04 -20.52
CA SER A 480 20.34 -9.02 -21.55
C SER A 480 19.55 -7.75 -21.23
N ASP A 481 18.30 -7.90 -20.76
CA ASP A 481 17.44 -6.80 -20.35
C ASP A 481 17.95 -6.05 -19.13
N GLU A 482 18.43 -6.76 -18.11
CA GLU A 482 18.98 -6.14 -16.91
C GLU A 482 20.31 -5.41 -17.19
N VAL A 483 21.12 -5.92 -18.11
CA VAL A 483 22.33 -5.21 -18.60
C VAL A 483 21.93 -3.92 -19.32
N ILE A 484 20.88 -3.94 -20.15
CA ILE A 484 20.33 -2.75 -20.81
C ILE A 484 19.80 -1.74 -19.76
N LYS A 485 19.08 -2.20 -18.73
CA LYS A 485 18.57 -1.34 -17.64
C LYS A 485 19.70 -0.72 -16.80
N ALA A 486 20.72 -1.51 -16.44
CA ALA A 486 21.87 -1.04 -15.66
C ALA A 486 22.70 0.03 -16.40
N ARG A 487 22.74 -0.01 -17.75
CA ARG A 487 23.35 1.05 -18.56
C ARG A 487 22.59 2.38 -18.53
N ASN A 488 21.29 2.34 -18.23
CA ASN A 488 20.42 3.50 -18.13
C ASN A 488 20.24 3.99 -16.67
N LEU A 489 20.96 3.42 -15.69
CA LEU A 489 20.82 3.74 -14.26
C LEU A 489 21.00 5.24 -13.88
N PRO A 490 21.87 6.04 -14.54
CA PRO A 490 21.96 7.48 -14.26
C PRO A 490 20.64 8.23 -14.54
N GLN A 491 19.84 7.74 -15.49
CA GLN A 491 18.56 8.30 -15.89
C GLN A 491 17.45 7.98 -14.88
N LEU A 492 17.43 6.75 -14.34
CA LEU A 492 16.48 6.35 -13.29
C LEU A 492 16.70 7.05 -11.93
N ILE A 493 17.95 7.29 -11.54
CA ILE A 493 18.27 8.01 -10.28
C ILE A 493 17.78 9.47 -10.37
N HIS A 494 17.88 10.07 -11.55
CA HIS A 494 17.38 11.42 -11.81
C HIS A 494 15.85 11.49 -11.65
N GLU A 495 15.12 10.50 -12.18
CA GLU A 495 13.67 10.41 -12.07
C GLU A 495 13.19 10.18 -10.64
N LYS A 496 13.86 9.31 -9.85
CA LYS A 496 13.51 9.06 -8.45
C LYS A 496 13.69 10.32 -7.58
N THR A 497 14.78 11.04 -7.79
CA THR A 497 15.07 12.30 -7.07
C THR A 497 14.02 13.37 -7.37
N ILE A 498 13.55 13.44 -8.62
CA ILE A 498 12.47 14.34 -9.02
C ILE A 498 11.14 13.93 -8.38
N LYS A 499 10.87 12.63 -8.28
CA LYS A 499 9.63 12.09 -7.70
C LYS A 499 9.54 12.33 -6.19
N ASP A 500 10.64 12.18 -5.46
CA ASP A 500 10.72 12.46 -4.02
C ASP A 500 10.58 13.97 -3.74
N ALA A 501 11.16 14.83 -4.58
CA ALA A 501 10.97 16.28 -4.51
C ALA A 501 9.50 16.70 -4.74
N LEU A 502 8.83 16.07 -5.73
CA LEU A 502 7.41 16.31 -6.04
C LEU A 502 6.47 15.82 -4.92
N MET A 503 6.78 14.70 -4.27
CA MET A 503 6.02 14.19 -3.11
C MET A 503 6.10 15.15 -1.92
N ASN A 504 7.29 15.72 -1.67
CA ASN A 504 7.49 16.66 -0.57
C ASN A 504 6.77 18.00 -0.84
N GLU A 505 6.83 18.49 -2.08
CA GLU A 505 6.11 19.70 -2.51
C GLU A 505 4.58 19.52 -2.43
N LYS A 506 4.07 18.33 -2.81
CA LYS A 506 2.66 17.98 -2.66
C LYS A 506 2.19 17.97 -1.21
N SER A 507 3.00 17.45 -0.28
CA SER A 507 2.71 17.46 1.16
C SER A 507 2.58 18.88 1.71
N ILE A 508 3.50 19.78 1.33
CA ILE A 508 3.50 21.19 1.72
C ILE A 508 2.26 21.91 1.15
N LEU A 509 1.92 21.65 -0.12
CA LEU A 509 0.70 22.19 -0.76
C LEU A 509 -0.58 21.73 -0.05
N MET A 510 -0.62 20.47 0.37
CA MET A 510 -1.77 19.89 1.06
C MET A 510 -1.94 20.45 2.48
N GLN A 511 -0.84 20.66 3.22
CA GLN A 511 -0.85 21.36 4.50
C GLN A 511 -1.29 22.82 4.35
N THR A 512 -0.81 23.53 3.33
CA THR A 512 -1.19 24.91 3.05
C THR A 512 -2.67 25.03 2.67
N HIS A 513 -3.18 24.09 1.88
CA HIS A 513 -4.60 24.01 1.52
C HIS A 513 -5.50 23.78 2.74
N ASN A 514 -5.11 22.85 3.63
CA ASN A 514 -5.84 22.57 4.85
C ASN A 514 -5.85 23.76 5.82
N ALA A 515 -4.74 24.50 5.92
CA ALA A 515 -4.68 25.74 6.69
C ALA A 515 -5.62 26.83 6.14
N MET A 516 -5.66 27.00 4.81
CA MET A 516 -6.59 27.94 4.16
C MET A 516 -8.07 27.53 4.33
N LEU A 517 -8.37 26.23 4.29
CA LEU A 517 -9.72 25.72 4.56
C LEU A 517 -10.15 25.98 6.00
N HIS A 518 -9.24 25.80 6.96
CA HIS A 518 -9.49 26.09 8.36
C HIS A 518 -9.79 27.59 8.56
N GLU A 519 -8.96 28.48 8.01
CA GLU A 519 -9.15 29.93 8.09
C GLU A 519 -10.47 30.38 7.43
N ARG A 520 -10.82 29.79 6.28
CA ARG A 520 -12.12 30.02 5.61
C ARG A 520 -13.29 29.60 6.49
N ASN A 521 -13.19 28.46 7.17
CA ASN A 521 -14.26 27.93 8.02
C ASN A 521 -14.42 28.77 9.30
N VAL A 522 -13.33 29.26 9.88
CA VAL A 522 -13.34 30.22 11.01
C VAL A 522 -14.01 31.53 10.59
N LEU A 523 -13.63 32.10 9.44
CA LEU A 523 -14.25 33.30 8.88
C LEU A 523 -15.75 33.09 8.57
N ALA A 524 -16.14 31.92 8.06
CA ALA A 524 -17.53 31.59 7.80
C ALA A 524 -18.35 31.50 9.10
N ALA A 525 -17.77 30.94 10.17
CA ALA A 525 -18.39 30.88 11.49
C ALA A 525 -18.54 32.27 12.13
N GLU A 526 -17.54 33.14 11.99
CA GLU A 526 -17.62 34.54 12.44
C GLU A 526 -18.69 35.34 11.68
N VAL A 527 -18.80 35.12 10.36
CA VAL A 527 -19.85 35.72 9.54
C VAL A 527 -21.24 35.22 9.98
N GLN A 528 -21.42 33.92 10.21
CA GLN A 528 -22.68 33.39 10.72
C GLN A 528 -23.04 33.94 12.11
N SER A 529 -22.07 34.02 13.01
CA SER A 529 -22.21 34.65 14.33
C SER A 529 -22.69 36.11 14.22
N MET A 530 -22.09 36.89 13.32
CA MET A 530 -22.53 38.25 13.04
C MET A 530 -23.95 38.32 12.46
N LEU A 531 -24.30 37.40 11.54
CA LEU A 531 -25.63 37.32 10.93
C LEU A 531 -26.74 37.00 11.95
N HIS A 532 -26.42 36.27 13.02
CA HIS A 532 -27.36 35.92 14.09
C HIS A 532 -27.43 36.94 15.25
N SER A 533 -26.51 37.92 15.29
CA SER A 533 -26.46 38.95 16.33
C SER A 533 -27.67 39.91 16.31
N LYS A 534 -28.10 40.39 17.50
CA LYS A 534 -29.27 41.27 17.66
C LYS A 534 -29.10 42.63 16.96
N SER A 535 -27.87 43.15 16.87
CA SER A 535 -27.53 44.39 16.16
C SER A 535 -27.69 44.26 14.63
N TRP A 536 -27.44 43.07 14.09
CA TRP A 536 -27.63 42.75 12.67
C TRP A 536 -29.10 42.54 12.28
N LYS A 537 -30.01 42.30 13.22
CA LYS A 537 -31.46 42.28 12.91
C LYS A 537 -32.09 43.67 12.98
N LEU A 538 -31.57 44.56 13.83
CA LEU A 538 -32.09 45.93 14.03
C LEU A 538 -31.77 46.92 12.91
N THR A 539 -30.69 46.71 12.13
CA THR A 539 -30.25 47.65 11.07
C THR A 539 -30.63 47.23 9.64
N GLN A 540 -31.57 46.30 9.50
CA GLN A 540 -32.03 45.73 8.21
C GLN A 540 -32.64 46.78 7.24
N PRO A 541 -33.42 47.79 7.68
CA PRO A 541 -34.00 48.79 6.77
C PRO A 541 -32.96 49.71 6.13
N LEU A 542 -31.91 50.08 6.89
CA LEU A 542 -30.82 50.96 6.43
C LEU A 542 -29.90 50.28 5.39
N ARG A 543 -29.80 48.95 5.41
CA ARG A 543 -28.93 48.19 4.50
C ARG A 543 -29.53 47.92 3.13
N ASN A 544 -30.87 47.84 3.01
CA ASN A 544 -31.53 47.73 1.70
C ASN A 544 -31.32 48.99 0.84
N SER A 545 -31.28 50.16 1.47
CA SER A 545 -31.01 51.45 0.79
C SER A 545 -29.57 51.58 0.28
N MET A 546 -28.58 50.99 0.98
CA MET A 546 -27.17 50.98 0.53
C MET A 546 -26.86 49.92 -0.53
N ARG A 547 -27.66 48.85 -0.61
CA ARG A 547 -27.43 47.72 -1.52
C ARG A 547 -27.70 48.09 -2.99
N ILE A 548 -28.55 49.07 -3.24
CA ILE A 548 -28.81 49.65 -4.57
C ILE A 548 -27.63 50.53 -5.03
N LEU A 549 -27.02 51.28 -4.10
CA LEU A 549 -25.86 52.15 -4.38
C LEU A 549 -24.54 51.37 -4.61
N LYS A 550 -24.38 50.18 -4.01
CA LYS A 550 -23.19 49.32 -4.20
C LYS A 550 -23.20 48.51 -5.50
N LYS A 551 -24.37 48.23 -6.09
CA LYS A 551 -24.50 47.46 -7.34
C LYS A 551 -23.90 48.17 -8.58
N LEU A 552 -23.72 49.49 -8.52
CA LEU A 552 -23.11 50.28 -9.60
C LEU A 552 -21.57 50.40 -9.52
N LYS A 553 -20.94 50.02 -8.40
CA LYS A 553 -19.47 50.18 -8.21
C LYS A 553 -18.64 48.90 -8.42
N ASN A 554 -19.26 47.72 -8.50
CA ASN A 554 -18.53 46.44 -8.46
C ASN A 554 -18.16 45.81 -9.82
N ILE A 555 -18.44 46.46 -10.95
CA ILE A 555 -18.06 45.92 -12.28
C ILE A 555 -16.57 46.16 -12.58
N LYS A 556 -15.94 47.20 -12.00
CA LYS A 556 -14.50 47.48 -12.21
C LYS A 556 -13.56 46.64 -11.34
N GLY A 557 -14.00 46.19 -10.16
CA GLY A 557 -13.15 45.44 -9.22
C GLY A 557 -12.93 43.98 -9.62
N VAL A 558 -13.92 43.34 -10.25
CA VAL A 558 -13.85 41.94 -10.67
C VAL A 558 -12.91 41.76 -11.87
N LEU A 559 -12.93 42.68 -12.84
CA LEU A 559 -12.00 42.67 -13.99
C LEU A 559 -10.52 42.83 -13.59
N LEU A 560 -10.25 43.56 -12.50
CA LEU A 560 -8.89 43.76 -11.98
C LEU A 560 -8.37 42.56 -11.15
N HIS A 561 -9.26 41.73 -10.60
CA HIS A 561 -8.88 40.53 -9.86
C HIS A 561 -8.63 39.33 -10.78
N VAL A 562 -9.42 39.20 -11.86
CA VAL A 562 -9.19 38.18 -12.90
C VAL A 562 -7.87 38.42 -13.64
N ALA A 563 -7.49 39.68 -13.87
CA ALA A 563 -6.18 40.03 -14.44
C ALA A 563 -4.98 39.74 -13.51
N LYS A 564 -5.21 39.59 -12.20
CA LYS A 564 -4.17 39.30 -11.20
C LYS A 564 -3.98 37.81 -10.92
N ILE A 565 -5.02 37.00 -11.11
CA ILE A 565 -4.96 35.53 -10.99
C ILE A 565 -4.24 34.90 -12.20
N GLY A 566 -4.20 35.58 -13.35
CA GLY A 566 -3.44 35.15 -14.53
C GLY A 566 -1.91 35.17 -14.41
N ASN A 567 -1.35 35.64 -13.28
CA ASN A 567 0.10 35.78 -13.07
C ASN A 567 0.64 34.95 -11.89
N ILE A 568 -0.08 33.91 -11.45
CA ILE A 568 0.52 32.87 -10.60
C ILE A 568 1.21 31.87 -11.53
N THR A 569 2.49 32.11 -11.79
CA THR A 569 3.37 31.13 -12.44
C THR A 569 3.49 29.93 -11.50
N ILE A 570 2.70 28.89 -11.76
CA ILE A 570 2.96 27.55 -11.23
C ILE A 570 4.37 27.20 -11.70
N HIS A 571 5.30 26.97 -10.78
CA HIS A 571 6.58 26.36 -11.12
C HIS A 571 6.29 24.92 -11.56
N GLN A 572 5.89 24.73 -12.81
CA GLN A 572 5.89 23.42 -13.46
C GLN A 572 7.33 22.94 -13.43
N SER A 573 7.60 21.82 -12.73
CA SER A 573 8.78 21.02 -13.00
C SER A 573 8.83 20.79 -14.52
N LYS A 574 9.87 21.32 -15.17
CA LYS A 574 9.97 21.24 -16.64
C LYS A 574 10.25 19.79 -17.01
N TYR A 575 9.28 19.12 -17.63
CA TYR A 575 9.49 17.82 -18.26
C TYR A 575 10.71 17.91 -19.18
N THR A 576 11.62 16.95 -19.05
CA THR A 576 12.86 16.87 -19.83
C THR A 576 12.95 15.47 -20.38
N TYR A 577 12.79 15.34 -21.69
CA TYR A 577 13.09 14.10 -22.39
C TYR A 577 14.61 13.92 -22.47
N LEU A 578 15.07 12.73 -22.11
CA LEU A 578 16.48 12.37 -22.14
C LEU A 578 16.72 11.47 -23.35
N THR A 579 17.37 12.04 -24.37
CA THR A 579 17.64 11.33 -25.61
C THR A 579 18.53 10.11 -25.32
N PRO A 580 18.11 8.91 -25.74
CA PRO A 580 18.87 7.70 -25.49
C PRO A 580 20.17 7.70 -26.29
N VAL A 581 21.21 7.09 -25.72
CA VAL A 581 22.56 7.05 -26.31
C VAL A 581 22.85 5.64 -26.82
N LEU A 582 23.26 5.53 -28.09
CA LEU A 582 23.59 4.24 -28.69
C LEU A 582 24.90 3.68 -28.12
N THR A 583 24.77 2.72 -27.20
CA THR A 583 25.92 2.09 -26.54
C THR A 583 26.49 0.90 -27.35
N HIS A 584 27.69 0.43 -27.00
CA HIS A 584 28.33 -0.69 -27.69
C HIS A 584 27.53 -2.01 -27.57
N GLU A 585 27.03 -2.37 -26.37
CA GLU A 585 26.17 -3.57 -26.23
C GLU A 585 24.87 -3.39 -27.02
N THR A 586 24.23 -2.22 -27.03
CA THR A 586 23.01 -2.03 -27.85
C THR A 586 23.29 -2.26 -29.34
N LYS A 587 24.45 -1.82 -29.84
CA LYS A 587 24.87 -2.10 -31.23
C LYS A 587 25.09 -3.59 -31.48
N ASP A 588 25.60 -4.32 -30.50
CA ASP A 588 25.84 -5.75 -30.62
C ASP A 588 24.52 -6.53 -30.53
N SER A 589 23.64 -6.21 -29.56
CA SER A 589 22.28 -6.76 -29.45
C SER A 589 21.49 -6.55 -30.74
N LEU A 590 21.56 -5.36 -31.36
CA LEU A 590 20.88 -5.08 -32.63
C LEU A 590 21.33 -6.02 -33.76
N LYS A 591 22.63 -6.37 -33.82
CA LYS A 591 23.16 -7.31 -34.81
C LYS A 591 22.75 -8.75 -34.53
N GLU A 592 22.55 -9.09 -33.26
CA GLU A 592 22.21 -10.43 -32.79
C GLU A 592 20.71 -10.73 -32.82
N LEU A 593 19.86 -9.73 -33.10
CA LEU A 593 18.41 -9.92 -33.24
C LEU A 593 18.09 -11.04 -34.25
N PRO A 594 17.45 -12.15 -33.81
CA PRO A 594 17.16 -13.31 -34.67
C PRO A 594 16.28 -12.95 -35.86
N TYR A 595 15.35 -12.02 -35.68
CA TYR A 595 14.44 -11.55 -36.71
C TYR A 595 14.56 -10.04 -36.90
N GLN A 596 14.93 -9.62 -38.11
CA GLN A 596 15.13 -8.23 -38.48
C GLN A 596 14.20 -7.87 -39.67
N PRO A 597 12.90 -7.67 -39.44
CA PRO A 597 11.96 -7.35 -40.49
C PRO A 597 12.18 -5.94 -41.05
N LEU A 598 11.99 -5.77 -42.36
CA LEU A 598 11.87 -4.44 -42.95
C LEU A 598 10.63 -3.74 -42.39
N ILE A 599 10.80 -2.55 -41.83
CA ILE A 599 9.70 -1.68 -41.38
C ILE A 599 9.46 -0.60 -42.45
N SER A 600 8.25 -0.53 -42.99
CA SER A 600 7.85 0.56 -43.88
C SER A 600 7.15 1.65 -43.05
N ILE A 601 7.74 2.83 -43.01
CA ILE A 601 7.10 4.01 -42.42
C ILE A 601 6.23 4.66 -43.49
N ILE A 602 4.93 4.84 -43.23
CA ILE A 602 4.04 5.54 -44.16
C ILE A 602 3.85 6.99 -43.72
N MET A 603 3.93 7.92 -44.68
CA MET A 603 3.89 9.36 -44.41
C MET A 603 3.08 10.08 -45.50
N PRO A 604 1.80 10.40 -45.24
CA PRO A 604 1.02 11.28 -46.12
C PRO A 604 1.50 12.72 -45.99
N VAL A 605 1.69 13.41 -47.12
CA VAL A 605 2.22 14.79 -47.17
C VAL A 605 1.26 15.70 -47.92
N TYR A 606 0.87 16.82 -47.29
CA TYR A 606 0.11 17.88 -47.95
C TYR A 606 0.53 19.26 -47.43
N ASN A 607 1.16 20.08 -48.27
CA ASN A 607 1.47 21.49 -48.00
C ASN A 607 2.29 21.79 -46.72
N VAL A 608 2.98 20.80 -46.16
CA VAL A 608 3.85 20.96 -44.98
C VAL A 608 5.05 21.88 -45.30
N ASP A 609 5.45 22.72 -44.34
CA ASP A 609 6.69 23.48 -44.48
C ASP A 609 7.88 22.52 -44.61
N PRO A 610 8.74 22.64 -45.63
CA PRO A 610 9.92 21.79 -45.80
C PRO A 610 10.79 21.67 -44.55
N LYS A 611 10.83 22.67 -43.67
CA LYS A 611 11.58 22.59 -42.42
C LYS A 611 11.11 21.43 -41.53
N TRP A 612 9.80 21.23 -41.39
CA TRP A 612 9.24 20.20 -40.51
C TRP A 612 9.38 18.83 -41.14
N LEU A 613 9.11 18.73 -42.44
CA LEU A 613 9.33 17.51 -43.20
C LEU A 613 10.79 17.06 -43.17
N ASP A 614 11.74 18.00 -43.20
CA ASP A 614 13.17 17.71 -43.08
C ASP A 614 13.56 17.16 -41.72
N LEU A 615 12.98 17.68 -40.63
CA LEU A 615 13.20 17.14 -39.29
C LEU A 615 12.57 15.74 -39.13
N ALA A 616 11.35 15.54 -39.64
CA ALA A 616 10.66 14.26 -39.63
C ALA A 616 11.49 13.18 -40.35
N ILE A 617 11.92 13.46 -41.59
CA ILE A 617 12.75 12.53 -42.38
C ILE A 617 14.09 12.27 -41.70
N LYS A 618 14.76 13.30 -41.16
CA LYS A 618 16.02 13.10 -40.43
C LYS A 618 15.86 12.23 -39.20
N SER A 619 14.73 12.30 -38.48
CA SER A 619 14.47 11.43 -37.33
C SER A 619 14.39 9.95 -37.74
N ILE A 620 13.90 9.66 -38.95
CA ILE A 620 13.90 8.30 -39.54
C ILE A 620 15.31 7.91 -40.03
N GLU A 621 16.02 8.82 -40.70
CA GLU A 621 17.39 8.55 -41.18
C GLU A 621 18.38 8.28 -40.04
N ASN A 622 18.10 8.83 -38.85
CA ASN A 622 18.92 8.66 -37.65
C ASN A 622 18.52 7.46 -36.76
N GLN A 623 17.59 6.61 -37.21
CA GLN A 623 17.21 5.42 -36.46
C GLN A 623 18.39 4.46 -36.26
N TRP A 624 18.49 3.87 -35.07
CA TRP A 624 19.53 2.88 -34.77
C TRP A 624 19.33 1.58 -35.56
N TYR A 625 18.06 1.21 -35.76
CA TYR A 625 17.69 0.11 -36.62
C TYR A 625 17.71 0.56 -38.08
N ASP A 626 18.51 -0.09 -38.92
CA ASP A 626 18.76 0.36 -40.29
C ASP A 626 17.83 -0.29 -41.34
N ASN A 627 17.10 -1.36 -41.00
CA ASN A 627 16.25 -2.07 -41.97
C ASN A 627 14.85 -1.44 -42.05
N TRP A 628 14.80 -0.23 -42.60
CA TRP A 628 13.57 0.53 -42.82
C TRP A 628 13.47 1.06 -44.24
N GLU A 629 12.26 1.42 -44.64
CA GLU A 629 11.98 2.24 -45.81
C GLU A 629 10.91 3.28 -45.48
N LEU A 630 10.98 4.44 -46.12
CA LEU A 630 10.00 5.51 -45.95
C LEU A 630 9.15 5.63 -47.21
N CYS A 631 7.85 5.48 -47.06
CA CYS A 631 6.85 5.51 -48.12
C CYS A 631 6.03 6.80 -48.02
N ILE A 632 6.39 7.79 -48.84
CA ILE A 632 5.75 9.10 -48.87
C ILE A 632 4.69 9.13 -49.98
N CYS A 633 3.51 9.64 -49.65
CA CYS A 633 2.52 10.04 -50.66
C CYS A 633 2.29 11.54 -50.58
N ASP A 634 2.70 12.28 -51.60
CA ASP A 634 2.33 13.68 -51.78
C ASP A 634 0.88 13.77 -52.28
N ASP A 635 0.00 14.22 -51.39
CA ASP A 635 -1.45 14.34 -51.59
C ASP A 635 -1.82 15.61 -52.38
N LYS A 636 -1.14 15.78 -53.51
CA LYS A 636 -1.28 16.94 -54.40
C LYS A 636 -0.95 18.26 -53.69
N SER A 637 0.24 18.38 -53.11
CA SER A 637 0.69 19.65 -52.53
C SER A 637 0.67 20.79 -53.57
N THR A 638 0.20 21.96 -53.15
CA THR A 638 0.23 23.20 -53.92
C THR A 638 1.40 24.11 -53.55
N ASN A 639 2.04 23.85 -52.40
CA ASN A 639 3.24 24.53 -51.96
C ASN A 639 4.47 24.06 -52.77
N GLU A 640 4.93 24.90 -53.70
CA GLU A 640 6.10 24.60 -54.55
C GLU A 640 7.36 24.27 -53.74
N LYS A 641 7.51 24.83 -52.53
CA LYS A 641 8.69 24.54 -51.70
C LYS A 641 8.67 23.10 -51.19
N THR A 642 7.52 22.60 -50.77
CA THR A 642 7.30 21.20 -50.35
C THR A 642 7.62 20.25 -51.50
N ILE A 643 7.08 20.53 -52.69
CA ILE A 643 7.31 19.71 -53.89
C ILE A 643 8.80 19.68 -54.26
N ARG A 644 9.45 20.85 -54.32
CA ARG A 644 10.89 20.94 -54.61
C ARG A 644 11.74 20.19 -53.58
N TYR A 645 11.37 20.27 -52.30
CA TYR A 645 12.05 19.55 -51.24
C TYR A 645 11.92 18.03 -51.42
N LEU A 646 10.71 17.50 -51.63
CA LEU A 646 10.49 16.08 -51.92
C LEU A 646 11.28 15.62 -53.14
N GLN A 647 11.28 16.42 -54.23
CA GLN A 647 12.05 16.14 -55.44
C GLN A 647 13.56 16.22 -55.24
N SER A 648 14.04 16.83 -54.16
CA SER A 648 15.46 16.93 -53.83
C SER A 648 15.99 15.74 -53.04
N LEU A 649 15.11 14.94 -52.44
CA LEU A 649 15.50 13.76 -51.67
C LEU A 649 16.20 12.73 -52.57
N ARG A 650 17.28 12.13 -52.08
CA ARG A 650 18.11 11.17 -52.83
C ARG A 650 18.31 9.84 -52.11
N ASN A 651 17.82 9.69 -50.88
CA ASN A 651 18.01 8.48 -50.11
C ASN A 651 17.25 7.31 -50.77
N PRO A 652 17.92 6.20 -51.13
CA PRO A 652 17.31 5.09 -51.85
C PRO A 652 16.26 4.33 -51.02
N LYS A 653 16.24 4.51 -49.69
CA LYS A 653 15.21 3.95 -48.80
C LYS A 653 13.91 4.76 -48.80
N ILE A 654 13.88 5.92 -49.47
CA ILE A 654 12.69 6.78 -49.56
C ILE A 654 12.01 6.58 -50.91
N LYS A 655 10.75 6.15 -50.88
CA LYS A 655 9.86 6.01 -52.02
C LYS A 655 8.81 7.11 -51.96
N ILE A 656 8.56 7.77 -53.09
CA ILE A 656 7.61 8.90 -53.16
C ILE A 656 6.63 8.68 -54.31
N SER A 657 5.33 8.76 -54.01
CA SER A 657 4.26 8.88 -54.99
C SER A 657 3.72 10.31 -55.01
N TYR A 658 3.40 10.82 -56.19
CA TYR A 658 2.79 12.14 -56.38
C TYR A 658 1.40 11.95 -56.98
N LEU A 659 0.37 12.39 -56.25
CA LEU A 659 -1.00 12.27 -56.74
C LEU A 659 -1.39 13.45 -57.64
N ASP A 660 -2.21 13.17 -58.65
CA ASP A 660 -2.73 14.19 -59.56
C ASP A 660 -3.88 15.00 -58.95
N HIS A 661 -4.55 14.45 -57.93
CA HIS A 661 -5.66 15.04 -57.20
C HIS A 661 -5.52 14.75 -55.70
N ASN A 662 -6.09 15.64 -54.87
CA ASN A 662 -6.07 15.49 -53.42
C ASN A 662 -7.12 14.45 -52.99
N LEU A 663 -6.69 13.42 -52.27
CA LEU A 663 -7.49 12.32 -51.71
C LEU A 663 -7.68 12.42 -50.19
N ASN A 664 -7.17 13.49 -49.57
CA ASN A 664 -7.06 13.67 -48.12
C ASN A 664 -6.21 12.58 -47.45
N ILE A 665 -6.07 12.68 -46.12
CA ILE A 665 -5.16 11.85 -45.33
C ILE A 665 -5.44 10.34 -45.45
N CYS A 666 -6.70 9.90 -45.48
CA CYS A 666 -7.04 8.48 -45.61
C CYS A 666 -6.58 7.92 -46.96
N GLY A 667 -6.92 8.61 -48.05
CA GLY A 667 -6.54 8.18 -49.39
C GLY A 667 -5.03 8.26 -49.63
N ALA A 668 -4.38 9.34 -49.19
CA ALA A 668 -2.93 9.48 -49.26
C ALA A 668 -2.19 8.39 -48.45
N SER A 669 -2.69 8.03 -47.28
CA SER A 669 -2.13 6.94 -46.46
C SER A 669 -2.28 5.58 -47.16
N ASN A 670 -3.42 5.32 -47.82
CA ASN A 670 -3.61 4.12 -48.64
C ASN A 670 -2.66 4.07 -49.85
N GLU A 671 -2.41 5.19 -50.52
CA GLU A 671 -1.43 5.24 -51.62
C GLU A 671 0.01 5.05 -51.10
N ALA A 672 0.34 5.58 -49.92
CA ALA A 672 1.62 5.29 -49.25
C ALA A 672 1.75 3.80 -48.87
N LEU A 673 0.68 3.16 -48.38
CA LEU A 673 0.65 1.71 -48.10
C LEU A 673 0.96 0.86 -49.34
N LYS A 674 0.57 1.27 -50.54
CA LYS A 674 0.89 0.54 -51.78
C LYS A 674 2.39 0.55 -52.13
N LEU A 675 3.13 1.54 -51.64
CA LEU A 675 4.59 1.61 -51.81
C LEU A 675 5.34 0.70 -50.82
N ALA A 676 4.70 0.35 -49.71
CA ALA A 676 5.26 -0.39 -48.61
C ALA A 676 5.48 -1.87 -48.95
N THR A 677 6.71 -2.33 -48.74
CA THR A 677 7.19 -3.69 -48.96
C THR A 677 7.68 -4.38 -47.69
N GLY A 678 7.75 -3.63 -46.58
CA GLY A 678 8.07 -4.10 -45.25
C GLY A 678 7.01 -5.04 -44.68
N LYS A 679 7.43 -5.86 -43.72
CA LYS A 679 6.52 -6.78 -43.02
C LYS A 679 5.73 -6.09 -41.91
N TYR A 680 6.23 -4.96 -41.43
CA TYR A 680 5.56 -4.10 -40.46
C TYR A 680 5.43 -2.70 -41.03
N ILE A 681 4.33 -2.04 -40.70
CA ILE A 681 4.00 -0.68 -41.11
C ILE A 681 4.00 0.22 -39.88
N ALA A 682 4.80 1.27 -39.88
CA ALA A 682 4.77 2.31 -38.86
C ALA A 682 4.04 3.54 -39.39
N LEU A 683 3.16 4.11 -38.57
CA LEU A 683 2.42 5.34 -38.90
C LEU A 683 3.20 6.57 -38.40
N MET A 684 3.46 7.53 -39.28
CA MET A 684 4.16 8.76 -38.91
C MET A 684 3.64 9.97 -39.68
N ASP A 685 3.31 11.03 -38.94
CA ASP A 685 2.89 12.29 -39.53
C ASP A 685 4.10 13.10 -40.06
N ASN A 686 3.85 13.95 -41.05
CA ASN A 686 4.88 14.62 -41.84
C ASN A 686 5.60 15.79 -41.12
N ASP A 687 5.20 16.11 -39.90
CA ASP A 687 5.71 17.19 -39.07
C ASP A 687 6.21 16.73 -37.69
N ASP A 688 6.12 15.43 -37.39
CA ASP A 688 6.53 14.82 -36.12
C ASP A 688 7.93 14.19 -36.18
N GLU A 689 8.46 13.76 -35.04
CA GLU A 689 9.78 13.12 -34.94
C GLU A 689 9.71 11.80 -34.17
N LEU A 690 10.45 10.79 -34.64
CA LEU A 690 10.70 9.56 -33.88
C LEU A 690 11.96 9.70 -33.03
N THR A 691 11.98 9.02 -31.90
CA THR A 691 13.22 8.90 -31.11
C THR A 691 14.22 8.01 -31.84
N PRO A 692 15.54 8.22 -31.70
CA PRO A 692 16.55 7.46 -32.45
C PRO A 692 16.48 5.94 -32.24
N ASP A 693 15.93 5.48 -31.13
CA ASP A 693 15.77 4.09 -30.72
C ASP A 693 14.39 3.48 -31.05
N ALA A 694 13.44 4.26 -31.57
CA ALA A 694 12.05 3.84 -31.76
C ALA A 694 11.90 2.53 -32.53
N LEU A 695 12.51 2.42 -33.71
CA LEU A 695 12.42 1.21 -34.53
C LEU A 695 13.18 0.02 -33.92
N TYR A 696 14.23 0.28 -33.15
CA TYR A 696 14.95 -0.79 -32.45
C TYR A 696 14.07 -1.41 -31.37
N GLU A 697 13.41 -0.59 -30.54
CA GLU A 697 12.50 -1.06 -29.49
C GLU A 697 11.29 -1.81 -30.06
N VAL A 698 10.78 -1.37 -31.21
CA VAL A 698 9.73 -2.09 -31.95
C VAL A 698 10.19 -3.50 -32.36
N VAL A 699 11.38 -3.61 -32.96
CA VAL A 699 11.90 -4.92 -33.40
C VAL A 699 12.23 -5.80 -32.19
N LYS A 700 12.70 -5.21 -31.10
CA LYS A 700 12.90 -5.90 -29.82
C LYS A 700 11.59 -6.53 -29.33
N ALA A 701 10.51 -5.75 -29.25
CA ALA A 701 9.18 -6.25 -28.87
C ALA A 701 8.65 -7.36 -29.80
N ILE A 702 8.93 -7.27 -31.11
CA ILE A 702 8.58 -8.31 -32.07
C ILE A 702 9.33 -9.62 -31.77
N ASN A 703 10.62 -9.56 -31.43
CA ASN A 703 11.43 -10.75 -31.17
C ASN A 703 11.07 -11.40 -29.82
N GLU A 704 10.86 -10.59 -28.79
CA GLU A 704 10.63 -11.08 -27.42
C GLU A 704 9.20 -11.56 -27.19
N GLN A 705 8.22 -10.85 -27.74
CA GLN A 705 6.80 -11.07 -27.43
C GLN A 705 5.99 -11.54 -28.65
N GLY A 706 6.60 -11.64 -29.83
CA GLY A 706 5.91 -12.02 -31.05
C GLY A 706 4.84 -11.00 -31.48
N ALA A 707 5.07 -9.72 -31.18
CA ALA A 707 4.08 -8.66 -31.34
C ALA A 707 3.60 -8.48 -32.79
N GLU A 708 2.28 -8.28 -32.95
CA GLU A 708 1.64 -8.02 -34.25
C GLU A 708 1.05 -6.61 -34.36
N PHE A 709 0.70 -6.01 -33.23
CA PHE A 709 0.40 -4.59 -33.08
C PHE A 709 1.25 -4.04 -31.92
N ILE A 710 1.94 -2.93 -32.15
CA ILE A 710 2.82 -2.29 -31.18
C ILE A 710 2.41 -0.83 -31.04
N TYR A 711 2.37 -0.32 -29.82
CA TYR A 711 2.30 1.12 -29.56
C TYR A 711 3.23 1.55 -28.43
N SER A 712 3.56 2.85 -28.41
CA SER A 712 4.47 3.44 -27.43
C SER A 712 3.85 4.62 -26.70
N ASP A 713 4.49 5.07 -25.63
CA ASP A 713 4.24 6.41 -25.09
C ASP A 713 4.68 7.50 -26.07
N GLU A 714 4.20 8.71 -25.83
CA GLU A 714 4.52 9.90 -26.62
C GLU A 714 4.65 11.13 -25.73
N ASP A 715 5.27 12.18 -26.24
CA ASP A 715 5.22 13.51 -25.66
C ASP A 715 4.96 14.58 -26.74
N LYS A 716 4.88 15.83 -26.33
CA LYS A 716 4.68 16.96 -27.25
C LYS A 716 5.97 17.75 -27.45
N LEU A 717 6.26 18.08 -28.71
CA LEU A 717 7.39 18.91 -29.09
C LEU A 717 6.93 20.33 -29.40
N GLU A 718 7.36 21.29 -28.57
CA GLU A 718 7.09 22.71 -28.73
C GLU A 718 7.91 23.31 -29.88
N MET A 719 7.45 24.44 -30.41
CA MET A 719 8.11 25.15 -31.52
C MET A 719 9.52 25.65 -31.19
N ASP A 720 9.84 25.80 -29.91
CA ASP A 720 11.17 26.18 -29.41
C ASP A 720 12.11 24.97 -29.20
N GLY A 721 11.64 23.75 -29.53
CA GLY A 721 12.38 22.50 -29.38
C GLY A 721 12.30 21.88 -27.98
N ARG A 722 11.50 22.45 -27.07
CA ARG A 722 11.28 21.88 -25.74
C ARG A 722 10.21 20.78 -25.79
N TYR A 723 10.39 19.74 -24.99
CA TYR A 723 9.37 18.72 -24.79
C TYR A 723 8.37 19.10 -23.68
N SER A 724 7.11 18.70 -23.81
CA SER A 724 6.04 18.98 -22.85
C SER A 724 4.97 17.88 -22.85
N GLU A 725 4.08 17.89 -21.85
CA GLU A 725 2.85 17.07 -21.81
C GLU A 725 3.08 15.59 -22.21
N PRO A 726 3.92 14.83 -21.48
CA PRO A 726 4.09 13.40 -21.76
C PRO A 726 2.77 12.65 -21.54
N HIS A 727 2.47 11.74 -22.43
CA HIS A 727 1.32 10.85 -22.37
C HIS A 727 1.80 9.41 -22.19
N PHE A 728 1.89 9.00 -20.92
CA PHE A 728 2.18 7.63 -20.52
C PHE A 728 0.90 6.81 -20.60
N LYS A 729 0.84 5.89 -21.55
CA LYS A 729 -0.35 5.12 -21.90
C LYS A 729 -0.42 3.87 -21.01
N PRO A 730 -1.63 3.39 -20.71
CA PRO A 730 -1.77 2.08 -20.09
C PRO A 730 -1.48 0.96 -21.10
N ASP A 731 -1.31 -0.25 -20.59
CA ASP A 731 -1.36 -1.46 -21.41
C ASP A 731 -2.74 -1.60 -22.08
N PHE A 732 -2.82 -2.51 -23.07
CA PHE A 732 -3.96 -2.57 -23.96
C PHE A 732 -5.27 -2.85 -23.19
N SER A 733 -6.22 -1.93 -23.28
CA SER A 733 -7.53 -2.05 -22.65
C SER A 733 -8.63 -2.05 -23.72
N PRO A 734 -9.35 -3.18 -23.91
CA PRO A 734 -10.38 -3.30 -24.93
C PRO A 734 -11.58 -2.36 -24.69
N ASP A 735 -11.87 -1.98 -23.44
CA ASP A 735 -12.95 -1.05 -23.12
C ASP A 735 -12.49 0.42 -23.17
N MET A 736 -11.26 0.72 -22.75
CA MET A 736 -10.74 2.09 -22.82
C MET A 736 -10.55 2.54 -24.27
N ILE A 737 -10.12 1.64 -25.16
CA ILE A 737 -10.00 1.96 -26.58
C ILE A 737 -11.36 2.21 -27.23
N LEU A 738 -12.47 1.71 -26.68
CA LEU A 738 -13.83 2.05 -27.14
C LEU A 738 -14.35 3.39 -26.59
N SER A 739 -13.63 3.96 -25.62
CA SER A 739 -13.98 5.24 -24.98
C SER A 739 -13.12 6.39 -25.48
N GLN A 740 -11.94 6.13 -26.03
CA GLN A 740 -11.04 7.12 -26.64
C GLN A 740 -9.92 6.43 -27.42
N ASN A 741 -9.40 7.09 -28.46
CA ASN A 741 -8.16 6.68 -29.12
C ASN A 741 -6.94 7.11 -28.29
N TYR A 742 -6.69 6.42 -27.17
CA TYR A 742 -5.54 6.74 -26.32
C TYR A 742 -4.20 6.28 -26.91
N ILE A 743 -4.23 5.40 -27.93
CA ILE A 743 -3.04 4.88 -28.59
C ILE A 743 -2.40 5.95 -29.46
N SER A 744 -3.15 6.57 -30.38
CA SER A 744 -2.66 7.59 -31.32
C SER A 744 -1.32 7.19 -31.96
N HIS A 745 -0.19 7.72 -31.47
CA HIS A 745 1.15 7.44 -31.97
C HIS A 745 1.98 6.62 -30.96
N LEU A 746 3.20 6.19 -31.24
CA LEU A 746 3.57 5.56 -32.49
C LEU A 746 2.80 4.24 -32.63
N GLY A 747 2.00 4.06 -33.68
CA GLY A 747 1.40 2.75 -34.00
C GLY A 747 2.24 1.99 -35.03
N VAL A 748 2.62 0.74 -34.72
CA VAL A 748 3.29 -0.16 -35.67
C VAL A 748 2.53 -1.48 -35.80
N ILE A 749 2.20 -1.86 -37.03
CA ILE A 749 1.26 -2.95 -37.30
C ILE A 749 1.86 -3.92 -38.31
N LYS A 750 1.71 -5.22 -38.07
CA LYS A 750 2.06 -6.25 -39.05
C LYS A 750 1.24 -6.04 -40.34
N LYS A 751 1.91 -5.92 -41.48
CA LYS A 751 1.30 -5.52 -42.76
C LYS A 751 0.11 -6.40 -43.17
N GLU A 752 0.22 -7.70 -42.94
CA GLU A 752 -0.84 -8.68 -43.24
C GLU A 752 -2.17 -8.35 -42.56
N LEU A 753 -2.13 -7.77 -41.35
CA LEU A 753 -3.33 -7.34 -40.62
C LEU A 753 -3.96 -6.12 -41.28
N ILE A 754 -3.16 -5.15 -41.74
CA ILE A 754 -3.66 -3.98 -42.48
C ILE A 754 -4.28 -4.42 -43.81
N ASP A 755 -3.61 -5.32 -44.54
CA ASP A 755 -4.11 -5.84 -45.82
C ASP A 755 -5.46 -6.57 -45.61
N THR A 756 -5.59 -7.35 -44.54
CA THR A 756 -6.82 -8.06 -44.18
C THR A 756 -7.91 -7.10 -43.71
N ALA A 757 -7.55 -6.05 -42.96
CA ALA A 757 -8.45 -5.01 -42.48
C ALA A 757 -8.94 -4.05 -43.59
N GLY A 758 -8.31 -4.07 -44.76
CA GLY A 758 -8.69 -3.23 -45.90
C GLY A 758 -8.12 -1.80 -45.87
N GLY A 759 -7.06 -1.54 -45.08
CA GLY A 759 -6.41 -0.23 -45.02
C GLY A 759 -7.24 0.87 -44.33
N PHE A 760 -6.99 2.13 -44.67
CA PHE A 760 -7.69 3.30 -44.09
C PHE A 760 -9.03 3.52 -44.79
N GLU A 761 -10.10 3.73 -44.02
CA GLU A 761 -11.42 4.03 -44.58
C GLU A 761 -11.51 5.50 -45.03
N ILE A 762 -11.96 5.73 -46.27
CA ILE A 762 -12.14 7.08 -46.82
C ILE A 762 -13.36 7.74 -46.16
N GLY A 763 -13.26 9.02 -45.80
CA GLY A 763 -14.35 9.75 -45.13
C GLY A 763 -14.26 9.76 -43.60
N LEU A 764 -13.23 9.13 -43.01
CA LEU A 764 -12.93 9.16 -41.58
C LEU A 764 -11.72 10.05 -41.26
N GLU A 765 -11.48 11.09 -42.06
CA GLU A 765 -10.38 12.03 -41.85
C GLU A 765 -10.44 12.65 -40.45
N GLY A 766 -9.35 12.58 -39.70
CA GLY A 766 -9.25 12.99 -38.30
C GLY A 766 -9.41 11.86 -37.28
N ALA A 767 -9.86 10.67 -37.70
CA ALA A 767 -9.93 9.45 -36.87
C ALA A 767 -9.52 8.20 -37.66
N GLN A 768 -8.71 8.39 -38.71
CA GLN A 768 -8.32 7.35 -39.66
C GLN A 768 -7.49 6.23 -39.02
N ASP A 769 -6.61 6.60 -38.09
CA ASP A 769 -5.81 5.68 -37.29
C ASP A 769 -6.72 4.88 -36.34
N TYR A 770 -7.68 5.55 -35.71
CA TYR A 770 -8.62 4.91 -34.79
C TYR A 770 -9.47 3.83 -35.46
N ASP A 771 -10.04 4.11 -36.64
CA ASP A 771 -10.78 3.09 -37.41
C ASP A 771 -9.88 1.91 -37.82
N LEU A 772 -8.66 2.19 -38.29
CA LEU A 772 -7.71 1.14 -38.65
C LEU A 772 -7.38 0.26 -37.43
N TYR A 773 -7.09 0.86 -36.29
CA TYR A 773 -6.77 0.15 -35.06
C TYR A 773 -7.96 -0.73 -34.61
N LEU A 774 -9.18 -0.20 -34.63
CA LEU A 774 -10.39 -0.95 -34.29
C LEU A 774 -10.59 -2.18 -35.20
N LYS A 775 -10.32 -2.06 -36.51
CA LYS A 775 -10.35 -3.20 -37.45
C LYS A 775 -9.24 -4.20 -37.16
N VAL A 776 -8.03 -3.75 -36.84
CA VAL A 776 -6.89 -4.64 -36.57
C VAL A 776 -7.06 -5.40 -35.25
N PHE A 777 -7.63 -4.78 -34.21
CA PHE A 777 -7.91 -5.45 -32.93
C PHE A 777 -9.00 -6.54 -33.05
N GLU A 778 -9.77 -6.57 -34.13
CA GLU A 778 -10.69 -7.67 -34.45
C GLU A 778 -9.96 -8.89 -35.03
N LEU A 779 -8.68 -8.75 -35.42
CA LEU A 779 -7.89 -9.77 -36.11
C LEU A 779 -6.74 -10.35 -35.28
N THR A 780 -6.30 -9.69 -34.20
CA THR A 780 -5.21 -10.16 -33.35
C THR A 780 -5.40 -9.80 -31.88
N CYS A 781 -4.84 -10.63 -31.00
CA CYS A 781 -4.69 -10.36 -29.57
C CYS A 781 -3.22 -10.13 -29.15
N LYS A 782 -2.27 -10.14 -30.09
CA LYS A 782 -0.82 -9.96 -29.83
C LYS A 782 -0.44 -8.48 -29.88
N ILE A 783 -1.01 -7.73 -28.94
CA ILE A 783 -0.89 -6.28 -28.83
C ILE A 783 0.11 -5.97 -27.72
N VAL A 784 1.15 -5.21 -28.03
CA VAL A 784 2.23 -4.89 -27.10
C VAL A 784 2.37 -3.39 -26.92
N HIS A 785 2.40 -2.97 -25.66
CA HIS A 785 2.73 -1.61 -25.25
C HIS A 785 4.22 -1.53 -24.90
N ILE A 786 4.92 -0.55 -25.47
CA ILE A 786 6.29 -0.19 -25.08
C ILE A 786 6.21 1.06 -24.18
N PRO A 787 6.44 0.94 -22.86
CA PRO A 787 6.33 2.07 -21.91
C PRO A 787 7.56 2.98 -21.98
N LYS A 788 7.82 3.51 -23.18
CA LYS A 788 8.87 4.47 -23.52
C LYS A 788 8.29 5.52 -24.45
N VAL A 789 8.68 6.77 -24.24
CA VAL A 789 8.39 7.84 -25.21
C VAL A 789 9.24 7.59 -26.44
N LEU A 790 8.59 7.14 -27.53
CA LEU A 790 9.24 6.86 -28.83
C LEU A 790 8.73 7.76 -29.96
N TYR A 791 7.82 8.68 -29.65
CA TYR A 791 7.20 9.61 -30.59
C TYR A 791 7.10 11.00 -29.99
N HIS A 792 7.48 12.01 -30.76
CA HIS A 792 7.42 13.43 -30.41
C HIS A 792 6.40 14.15 -31.28
N TRP A 793 5.24 14.46 -30.71
CA TRP A 793 4.12 15.08 -31.42
C TRP A 793 4.24 16.60 -31.45
N ARG A 794 4.45 17.20 -32.63
CA ARG A 794 4.75 18.63 -32.74
C ARG A 794 3.51 19.50 -32.60
N LYS A 795 3.62 20.53 -31.75
CA LYS A 795 2.62 21.59 -31.60
C LYS A 795 2.80 22.71 -32.63
N ILE A 796 2.40 22.46 -33.89
CA ILE A 796 2.29 23.53 -34.89
C ILE A 796 0.89 24.19 -34.86
N PRO A 797 0.76 25.48 -35.23
CA PRO A 797 -0.53 26.13 -35.37
C PRO A 797 -1.46 25.38 -36.35
N GLY A 798 -2.64 24.94 -35.89
CA GLY A 798 -3.58 24.13 -36.67
C GLY A 798 -3.45 22.61 -36.49
N SER A 799 -2.43 22.14 -35.77
CA SER A 799 -2.32 20.73 -35.34
C SER A 799 -3.31 20.41 -34.22
N THR A 800 -3.77 19.16 -34.18
CA THR A 800 -4.54 18.58 -33.07
C THR A 800 -3.74 18.59 -31.76
N ALA A 801 -2.39 18.59 -31.82
CA ALA A 801 -1.50 18.66 -30.66
C ALA A 801 -1.66 19.97 -29.86
N ALA A 802 -2.03 21.07 -30.52
CA ALA A 802 -2.12 22.41 -29.94
C ALA A 802 -3.52 22.72 -29.35
N SER A 803 -4.59 22.16 -29.92
CA SER A 803 -5.94 22.30 -29.40
C SER A 803 -6.88 21.25 -30.04
N PHE A 804 -7.48 20.40 -29.20
CA PHE A 804 -8.50 19.45 -29.66
C PHE A 804 -9.86 20.14 -29.92
N SER A 805 -10.12 21.31 -29.30
CA SER A 805 -11.43 22.00 -29.36
C SER A 805 -11.77 22.57 -30.74
N ASP A 806 -10.80 22.68 -31.65
CA ASP A 806 -10.96 23.37 -32.93
C ASP A 806 -11.43 22.45 -34.08
N LYS A 807 -11.62 21.14 -33.84
CA LYS A 807 -11.87 20.15 -34.90
C LYS A 807 -13.06 19.23 -34.61
N SER A 808 -14.27 19.78 -34.66
CA SER A 808 -15.54 19.02 -34.53
C SER A 808 -15.72 17.87 -35.55
N TYR A 809 -14.96 17.86 -36.65
CA TYR A 809 -15.01 16.79 -37.64
C TYR A 809 -14.33 15.50 -37.16
N ALA A 810 -13.22 15.59 -36.42
CA ALA A 810 -12.46 14.43 -35.94
C ALA A 810 -13.27 13.64 -34.90
N GLN A 811 -13.95 14.36 -34.00
CA GLN A 811 -14.89 13.76 -33.04
C GLN A 811 -16.00 12.98 -33.77
N LYS A 812 -16.61 13.57 -34.81
CA LYS A 812 -17.65 12.89 -35.59
C LYS A 812 -17.11 11.65 -36.32
N ALA A 813 -15.93 11.76 -36.93
CA ALA A 813 -15.27 10.64 -37.59
C ALA A 813 -15.00 9.49 -36.61
N GLY A 814 -14.58 9.79 -35.38
CA GLY A 814 -14.38 8.77 -34.35
C GLY A 814 -15.67 8.09 -33.88
N CYS A 815 -16.79 8.82 -33.78
CA CYS A 815 -18.10 8.20 -33.54
C CYS A 815 -18.45 7.22 -34.68
N VAL A 816 -18.27 7.63 -35.94
CA VAL A 816 -18.55 6.74 -37.10
C VAL A 816 -17.61 5.53 -37.11
N ALA A 817 -16.34 5.68 -36.74
CA ALA A 817 -15.39 4.58 -36.62
C ALA A 817 -15.88 3.53 -35.59
N LEU A 818 -16.37 3.98 -34.43
CA LEU A 818 -16.95 3.11 -33.42
C LEU A 818 -18.26 2.47 -33.86
N GLU A 819 -19.16 3.20 -34.52
CA GLU A 819 -20.41 2.66 -35.08
C GLU A 819 -20.11 1.54 -36.09
N ASN A 820 -19.11 1.77 -36.96
CA ASN A 820 -18.64 0.76 -37.90
C ASN A 820 -18.07 -0.47 -37.17
N ALA A 821 -17.30 -0.29 -36.09
CA ALA A 821 -16.79 -1.38 -35.28
C ALA A 821 -17.90 -2.18 -34.60
N MET A 822 -18.91 -1.52 -34.01
CA MET A 822 -20.07 -2.20 -33.41
C MET A 822 -20.81 -3.03 -34.46
N LYS A 823 -21.03 -2.47 -35.65
CA LYS A 823 -21.67 -3.17 -36.76
C LYS A 823 -20.87 -4.39 -37.24
N ARG A 824 -19.54 -4.28 -37.40
CA ARG A 824 -18.68 -5.40 -37.79
C ARG A 824 -18.68 -6.52 -36.76
N ARG A 825 -18.71 -6.16 -35.47
CA ARG A 825 -18.74 -7.09 -34.34
C ARG A 825 -20.14 -7.69 -34.08
N GLY A 826 -21.17 -7.20 -34.76
CA GLY A 826 -22.56 -7.63 -34.54
C GLY A 826 -23.11 -7.22 -33.17
N ILE A 827 -22.58 -6.14 -32.59
CA ILE A 827 -22.98 -5.61 -31.29
C ILE A 827 -24.05 -4.54 -31.52
N ASP A 828 -25.22 -4.73 -30.91
CA ASP A 828 -26.25 -3.70 -30.89
C ASP A 828 -25.94 -2.67 -29.78
N ALA A 829 -25.50 -1.49 -30.19
CA ALA A 829 -25.11 -0.42 -29.29
C ALA A 829 -25.28 0.95 -29.94
N LEU A 830 -25.57 1.96 -29.13
CA LEU A 830 -25.59 3.36 -29.52
C LEU A 830 -24.26 4.02 -29.16
N VAL A 831 -23.58 4.58 -30.15
CA VAL A 831 -22.37 5.39 -29.92
C VAL A 831 -22.78 6.85 -29.70
N CYS A 832 -22.22 7.47 -28.66
CA CYS A 832 -22.47 8.86 -28.30
C CYS A 832 -21.14 9.59 -28.03
N ASP A 833 -21.18 10.92 -28.10
CA ASP A 833 -20.09 11.74 -27.57
C ASP A 833 -19.91 11.50 -26.06
N GLY A 834 -18.65 11.44 -25.65
CA GLY A 834 -18.27 11.38 -24.24
C GLY A 834 -18.37 12.73 -23.56
N LYS A 835 -18.04 12.76 -22.26
CA LYS A 835 -18.11 13.98 -21.44
C LYS A 835 -17.08 15.05 -21.84
N TYR A 836 -15.96 14.61 -22.43
CA TYR A 836 -14.84 15.47 -22.82
C TYR A 836 -14.57 15.33 -24.32
N PRO A 837 -14.05 16.38 -25.00
CA PRO A 837 -13.60 16.26 -26.38
C PRO A 837 -12.58 15.12 -26.53
N GLY A 838 -12.74 14.31 -27.58
CA GLY A 838 -11.88 13.16 -27.86
C GLY A 838 -12.30 11.87 -27.14
N THR A 839 -13.40 11.91 -26.38
CA THR A 839 -13.96 10.75 -25.70
C THR A 839 -15.32 10.37 -26.27
N TYR A 840 -15.67 9.10 -26.13
CA TYR A 840 -16.87 8.46 -26.67
C TYR A 840 -17.54 7.63 -25.57
N ARG A 841 -18.83 7.35 -25.77
CA ARG A 841 -19.59 6.40 -24.94
C ARG A 841 -20.32 5.42 -25.85
N VAL A 842 -19.98 4.14 -25.72
CA VAL A 842 -20.75 3.03 -26.30
C VAL A 842 -21.81 2.62 -25.27
N LYS A 843 -23.08 2.80 -25.61
CA LYS A 843 -24.23 2.34 -24.80
C LYS A 843 -24.75 1.05 -25.39
N TYR A 844 -24.48 -0.08 -24.75
CA TYR A 844 -24.93 -1.38 -25.21
C TYR A 844 -26.46 -1.51 -25.05
N SER A 845 -27.12 -2.15 -26.01
CA SER A 845 -28.54 -2.45 -25.87
C SER A 845 -28.76 -3.51 -24.78
N ILE A 846 -29.70 -3.26 -23.88
CA ILE A 846 -30.11 -4.25 -22.86
C ILE A 846 -30.94 -5.35 -23.55
N ILE A 847 -30.55 -6.59 -23.31
CA ILE A 847 -31.22 -7.77 -23.86
C ILE A 847 -32.36 -8.17 -22.94
N GLY A 848 -33.59 -8.16 -23.46
CA GLY A 848 -34.78 -8.59 -22.72
C GLY A 848 -35.14 -7.67 -21.55
N ASN A 849 -35.70 -8.26 -20.50
CA ASN A 849 -36.12 -7.57 -19.27
C ASN A 849 -35.73 -8.42 -18.04
N PRO A 850 -34.43 -8.74 -17.85
CA PRO A 850 -34.01 -9.64 -16.79
C PRO A 850 -34.40 -9.08 -15.42
N THR A 851 -34.83 -9.97 -14.53
CA THR A 851 -35.08 -9.58 -13.15
C THR A 851 -33.75 -9.38 -12.42
N VAL A 852 -33.60 -8.28 -11.68
CA VAL A 852 -32.40 -7.98 -10.88
C VAL A 852 -32.72 -8.12 -9.39
N SER A 853 -32.00 -8.99 -8.67
CA SER A 853 -32.13 -9.09 -7.21
C SER A 853 -31.09 -8.22 -6.52
N ILE A 854 -31.55 -7.22 -5.77
CA ILE A 854 -30.71 -6.33 -4.96
C ILE A 854 -30.65 -6.88 -3.54
N ILE A 855 -29.48 -7.34 -3.12
CA ILE A 855 -29.25 -7.92 -1.80
C ILE A 855 -28.66 -6.85 -0.88
N ILE A 856 -29.34 -6.59 0.24
CA ILE A 856 -28.93 -5.58 1.22
C ILE A 856 -28.76 -6.23 2.60
N PRO A 857 -27.53 -6.65 2.98
CA PRO A 857 -27.26 -7.07 4.35
C PRO A 857 -27.18 -5.83 5.26
N PHE A 858 -27.78 -5.91 6.45
CA PHE A 858 -27.74 -4.82 7.43
C PHE A 858 -27.83 -5.31 8.87
N LYS A 859 -27.42 -4.44 9.79
CA LYS A 859 -27.65 -4.57 11.23
C LYS A 859 -27.98 -3.20 11.81
N ASP A 860 -29.15 -3.07 12.41
CA ASP A 860 -29.67 -1.84 13.01
C ASP A 860 -29.56 -0.61 12.05
N LYS A 861 -29.53 0.62 12.57
CA LYS A 861 -29.39 1.88 11.80
C LYS A 861 -30.53 2.10 10.77
N PRO A 862 -31.80 2.21 11.24
CA PRO A 862 -32.96 2.35 10.38
C PRO A 862 -32.86 3.56 9.43
N GLU A 863 -32.15 4.62 9.82
CA GLU A 863 -31.94 5.81 9.00
C GLU A 863 -31.13 5.53 7.72
N LEU A 864 -30.14 4.65 7.79
CA LEU A 864 -29.32 4.26 6.63
C LEU A 864 -30.12 3.35 5.70
N LEU A 865 -30.81 2.36 6.29
CA LEU A 865 -31.66 1.44 5.53
C LEU A 865 -32.78 2.20 4.79
N THR A 866 -33.38 3.19 5.45
CA THR A 866 -34.38 4.09 4.85
C THR A 866 -33.79 4.86 3.67
N LEU A 867 -32.65 5.53 3.86
CA LEU A 867 -31.99 6.31 2.81
C LEU A 867 -31.69 5.43 1.58
N CYS A 868 -31.11 4.26 1.81
CA CYS A 868 -30.75 3.31 0.76
C CYS A 868 -31.99 2.86 -0.04
N ILE A 869 -32.98 2.27 0.62
CA ILE A 869 -34.15 1.70 -0.07
C ILE A 869 -35.02 2.79 -0.72
N GLU A 870 -35.28 3.91 -0.03
CA GLU A 870 -36.08 4.98 -0.63
C GLU A 870 -35.35 5.63 -1.82
N SER A 871 -34.02 5.77 -1.78
CA SER A 871 -33.28 6.27 -2.94
C SER A 871 -33.38 5.32 -4.15
N ILE A 872 -33.37 4.00 -3.93
CA ILE A 872 -33.61 3.01 -4.98
C ILE A 872 -35.01 3.19 -5.57
N LEU A 873 -36.05 3.24 -4.73
CA LEU A 873 -37.43 3.36 -5.21
C LEU A 873 -37.69 4.68 -5.96
N GLN A 874 -37.12 5.78 -5.50
CA GLN A 874 -37.40 7.12 -6.03
C GLN A 874 -36.62 7.43 -7.31
N LYS A 875 -35.39 6.92 -7.44
CA LYS A 875 -34.48 7.33 -8.51
C LYS A 875 -34.33 6.27 -9.60
N THR A 876 -34.48 4.98 -9.30
CA THR A 876 -34.26 3.90 -10.29
C THR A 876 -35.29 3.94 -11.42
N THR A 877 -34.82 3.94 -12.67
CA THR A 877 -35.69 3.88 -13.86
C THR A 877 -36.02 2.46 -14.30
N TYR A 878 -35.14 1.49 -14.04
CA TYR A 878 -35.37 0.10 -14.41
C TYR A 878 -36.52 -0.53 -13.59
N PRO A 879 -37.55 -1.13 -14.21
CA PRO A 879 -38.73 -1.58 -13.48
C PRO A 879 -38.62 -3.00 -12.90
N HIS A 880 -37.77 -3.86 -13.47
CA HIS A 880 -37.73 -5.30 -13.17
C HIS A 880 -36.68 -5.65 -12.11
N PHE A 881 -36.89 -5.20 -10.88
CA PHE A 881 -36.02 -5.57 -9.75
C PHE A 881 -36.81 -6.02 -8.51
N GLU A 882 -36.13 -6.72 -7.62
CA GLU A 882 -36.57 -6.99 -6.25
C GLU A 882 -35.50 -6.55 -5.25
N ILE A 883 -35.93 -6.16 -4.05
CA ILE A 883 -35.04 -5.80 -2.94
C ILE A 883 -35.19 -6.84 -1.84
N ILE A 884 -34.07 -7.47 -1.47
CA ILE A 884 -33.98 -8.49 -0.44
C ILE A 884 -33.09 -7.95 0.67
N GLY A 885 -33.72 -7.45 1.74
CA GLY A 885 -33.01 -7.01 2.94
C GLY A 885 -32.76 -8.18 3.89
N ILE A 886 -31.51 -8.38 4.32
CA ILE A 886 -31.14 -9.41 5.29
C ILE A 886 -30.65 -8.78 6.58
N SER A 887 -31.46 -8.89 7.62
CA SER A 887 -31.10 -8.47 8.97
C SER A 887 -30.20 -9.53 9.61
N ASN A 888 -28.98 -9.15 10.04
CA ASN A 888 -28.06 -10.03 10.77
C ASN A 888 -27.87 -9.51 12.19
N ASN A 889 -28.52 -10.16 13.16
CA ASN A 889 -28.45 -9.84 14.58
C ASN A 889 -28.87 -8.39 14.90
N SER A 890 -29.84 -7.82 14.17
CA SER A 890 -30.45 -6.54 14.57
C SER A 890 -31.17 -6.72 15.91
N SER A 891 -31.11 -5.69 16.74
CA SER A 891 -31.66 -5.69 18.10
C SER A 891 -32.50 -4.46 18.41
N ASP A 892 -32.40 -3.41 17.59
CA ASP A 892 -33.16 -2.18 17.73
C ASP A 892 -34.60 -2.35 17.22
N GLN A 893 -35.59 -2.09 18.09
CA GLN A 893 -37.01 -2.13 17.74
C GLN A 893 -37.33 -1.17 16.58
N ALA A 894 -36.66 -0.01 16.51
CA ALA A 894 -36.87 0.94 15.42
C ALA A 894 -36.48 0.36 14.06
N THR A 895 -35.52 -0.57 14.02
CA THR A 895 -35.12 -1.28 12.78
C THR A 895 -36.21 -2.23 12.32
N PHE A 896 -36.81 -3.00 13.23
CA PHE A 896 -37.91 -3.91 12.88
C PHE A 896 -39.18 -3.16 12.46
N ASP A 897 -39.48 -2.04 13.12
CA ASP A 897 -40.60 -1.18 12.74
C ASP A 897 -40.38 -0.59 11.33
N GLU A 898 -39.15 -0.19 11.03
CA GLU A 898 -38.76 0.33 9.73
C GLU A 898 -38.79 -0.74 8.63
N MET A 899 -38.34 -1.97 8.89
CA MET A 899 -38.49 -3.10 7.98
C MET A 899 -39.96 -3.33 7.59
N GLN A 900 -40.88 -3.28 8.57
CA GLN A 900 -42.31 -3.43 8.29
C GLN A 900 -42.87 -2.26 7.49
N ARG A 901 -42.41 -1.03 7.76
CA ARG A 901 -42.80 0.16 7.01
C ARG A 901 -42.36 0.05 5.55
N LEU A 902 -41.08 -0.22 5.31
CA LEU A 902 -40.48 -0.32 3.97
C LEU A 902 -41.10 -1.46 3.16
N ALA A 903 -41.35 -2.63 3.75
CA ALA A 903 -42.03 -3.74 3.09
C ALA A 903 -43.46 -3.41 2.62
N ARG A 904 -44.12 -2.43 3.25
CA ARG A 904 -45.46 -1.97 2.84
C ARG A 904 -45.43 -0.87 1.79
N LEU A 905 -44.28 -0.22 1.57
CA LEU A 905 -44.15 0.85 0.57
C LEU A 905 -44.21 0.32 -0.85
N ASP A 906 -43.59 -0.83 -1.11
CA ASP A 906 -43.51 -1.42 -2.44
C ASP A 906 -43.50 -2.96 -2.34
N SER A 907 -44.29 -3.62 -3.19
CA SER A 907 -44.41 -5.09 -3.22
C SER A 907 -43.12 -5.81 -3.64
N ARG A 908 -42.14 -5.08 -4.19
CA ARG A 908 -40.83 -5.61 -4.59
C ARG A 908 -39.86 -5.78 -3.42
N ILE A 909 -40.23 -5.33 -2.21
CA ILE A 909 -39.35 -5.35 -1.03
C ILE A 909 -39.71 -6.55 -0.15
N SER A 910 -38.70 -7.31 0.27
CA SER A 910 -38.85 -8.39 1.24
C SER A 910 -37.69 -8.36 2.24
N PHE A 911 -37.99 -8.62 3.51
CA PHE A 911 -37.00 -8.70 4.57
C PHE A 911 -36.97 -10.08 5.19
N TYR A 912 -35.76 -10.56 5.49
CA TYR A 912 -35.52 -11.83 6.17
C TYR A 912 -34.46 -11.64 7.26
N GLU A 913 -34.45 -12.54 8.22
CA GLU A 913 -33.43 -12.58 9.28
C GLU A 913 -32.49 -13.76 9.05
N TYR A 914 -31.20 -13.53 9.26
CA TYR A 914 -30.19 -14.57 9.26
C TYR A 914 -29.21 -14.33 10.41
N ASN A 915 -29.60 -14.75 11.61
CA ASN A 915 -28.92 -14.42 12.87
C ASN A 915 -27.82 -15.44 13.21
N VAL A 916 -26.70 -15.35 12.48
CA VAL A 916 -25.46 -16.10 12.71
C VAL A 916 -24.32 -15.15 13.10
N PRO A 917 -23.20 -15.62 13.68
CA PRO A 917 -22.01 -14.78 13.87
C PRO A 917 -21.64 -14.05 12.58
N PHE A 918 -21.32 -12.76 12.69
CA PHE A 918 -21.18 -11.88 11.53
C PHE A 918 -20.12 -12.41 10.54
N ASN A 919 -20.59 -12.68 9.32
CA ASN A 919 -19.76 -13.00 8.17
C ASN A 919 -20.46 -12.45 6.92
N TYR A 920 -19.94 -11.34 6.38
CA TYR A 920 -20.55 -10.60 5.28
C TYR A 920 -20.80 -11.48 4.03
N SER A 921 -19.81 -12.28 3.63
CA SER A 921 -19.93 -13.20 2.50
C SER A 921 -20.96 -14.29 2.73
N GLN A 922 -21.01 -14.86 3.94
CA GLN A 922 -21.99 -15.90 4.29
C GLN A 922 -23.42 -15.35 4.25
N ILE A 923 -23.65 -14.13 4.73
CA ILE A 923 -24.97 -13.47 4.70
C ILE A 923 -25.42 -13.27 3.25
N ASN A 924 -24.57 -12.71 2.39
CA ASN A 924 -24.87 -12.52 0.97
C ASN A 924 -25.12 -13.86 0.25
N ASN A 925 -24.26 -14.86 0.47
CA ASN A 925 -24.43 -16.18 -0.12
C ASN A 925 -25.74 -16.85 0.33
N HIS A 926 -26.12 -16.71 1.60
CA HIS A 926 -27.40 -17.21 2.08
C HIS A 926 -28.57 -16.50 1.38
N ALA A 927 -28.51 -15.17 1.26
CA ALA A 927 -29.54 -14.37 0.60
C ALA A 927 -29.76 -14.77 -0.85
N VAL A 928 -28.66 -14.86 -1.61
CA VAL A 928 -28.67 -15.23 -3.03
C VAL A 928 -29.21 -16.64 -3.23
N ASN A 929 -28.72 -17.62 -2.46
CA ASN A 929 -29.14 -19.01 -2.63
C ASN A 929 -30.58 -19.29 -2.18
N THR A 930 -31.11 -18.51 -1.25
CA THR A 930 -32.40 -18.81 -0.60
C THR A 930 -33.55 -17.98 -1.16
N TYR A 931 -33.31 -16.70 -1.48
CA TYR A 931 -34.39 -15.75 -1.73
C TYR A 931 -34.33 -15.07 -3.10
N ALA A 932 -33.14 -14.93 -3.70
CA ALA A 932 -32.99 -14.25 -4.98
C ALA A 932 -33.63 -15.04 -6.14
N LYS A 933 -34.34 -14.32 -7.01
CA LYS A 933 -35.00 -14.86 -8.20
C LYS A 933 -34.49 -14.23 -9.50
N GLY A 934 -33.68 -13.19 -9.38
CA GLY A 934 -33.12 -12.43 -10.48
C GLY A 934 -32.06 -13.22 -11.25
N GLU A 935 -31.99 -12.94 -12.55
CA GLU A 935 -30.93 -13.43 -13.44
C GLU A 935 -29.60 -12.71 -13.14
N HIS A 936 -29.68 -11.47 -12.64
CA HIS A 936 -28.55 -10.67 -12.20
C HIS A 936 -28.68 -10.33 -10.71
N ILE A 937 -27.55 -10.36 -10.01
CA ILE A 937 -27.47 -10.07 -8.58
C ILE A 937 -26.67 -8.80 -8.36
N ILE A 938 -27.22 -7.87 -7.58
CA ILE A 938 -26.51 -6.68 -7.08
C ILE A 938 -26.31 -6.87 -5.58
N LEU A 939 -25.06 -6.88 -5.13
CA LEU A 939 -24.70 -6.83 -3.72
C LEU A 939 -24.54 -5.37 -3.32
N LEU A 940 -25.37 -4.87 -2.40
CA LEU A 940 -25.44 -3.45 -2.06
C LEU A 940 -25.43 -3.26 -0.54
N ASN A 941 -24.52 -2.43 -0.03
CA ASN A 941 -24.54 -2.10 1.40
C ASN A 941 -25.72 -1.18 1.74
N ASN A 942 -26.16 -1.23 3.01
CA ASN A 942 -27.28 -0.44 3.49
C ASN A 942 -26.96 1.06 3.68
N ASP A 943 -25.71 1.48 3.50
CA ASP A 943 -25.23 2.85 3.62
C ASP A 943 -25.00 3.55 2.26
N ILE A 944 -25.46 2.94 1.15
CA ILE A 944 -25.38 3.50 -0.19
C ILE A 944 -26.61 4.35 -0.52
N GLU A 945 -26.40 5.53 -1.09
CA GLU A 945 -27.46 6.33 -1.72
C GLU A 945 -27.33 6.28 -3.25
N ILE A 946 -28.42 5.94 -3.94
CA ILE A 946 -28.46 6.02 -5.41
C ILE A 946 -28.47 7.50 -5.82
N ILE A 947 -27.62 7.90 -6.76
CA ILE A 947 -27.57 9.28 -7.28
C ILE A 947 -27.83 9.38 -8.78
N THR A 948 -27.75 8.26 -9.50
CA THR A 948 -27.95 8.18 -10.96
C THR A 948 -29.20 7.35 -11.26
N PRO A 949 -30.20 7.86 -12.00
CA PRO A 949 -31.44 7.13 -12.25
C PRO A 949 -31.28 5.81 -13.01
N GLU A 950 -30.48 5.81 -14.09
CA GLU A 950 -30.28 4.69 -15.02
C GLU A 950 -29.18 3.70 -14.56
N TRP A 951 -28.95 3.61 -13.24
CA TRP A 951 -27.79 2.89 -12.70
C TRP A 951 -27.87 1.37 -12.93
N ILE A 952 -29.05 0.76 -12.88
CA ILE A 952 -29.23 -0.68 -13.14
C ILE A 952 -29.02 -0.95 -14.63
N GLU A 953 -29.58 -0.11 -15.49
CA GLU A 953 -29.41 -0.17 -16.94
C GLU A 953 -27.92 -0.15 -17.31
N HIS A 954 -27.15 0.77 -16.73
CA HIS A 954 -25.71 0.85 -16.97
C HIS A 954 -24.93 -0.37 -16.45
N LEU A 955 -25.40 -1.05 -15.40
CA LEU A 955 -24.79 -2.31 -14.96
C LEU A 955 -25.17 -3.48 -15.89
N LEU A 956 -26.39 -3.48 -16.42
CA LEU A 956 -26.87 -4.48 -17.37
C LEU A 956 -26.15 -4.36 -18.73
N GLU A 957 -25.85 -3.14 -19.18
CA GLU A 957 -25.05 -2.86 -20.39
C GLU A 957 -23.75 -3.71 -20.44
N PHE A 958 -23.10 -3.92 -19.29
CA PHE A 958 -21.85 -4.68 -19.20
C PHE A 958 -22.07 -6.12 -18.73
N SER A 959 -22.93 -6.36 -17.74
CA SER A 959 -23.09 -7.71 -17.14
C SER A 959 -23.75 -8.73 -18.07
N GLN A 960 -24.39 -8.28 -19.14
CA GLN A 960 -24.95 -9.15 -20.19
C GLN A 960 -23.94 -9.55 -21.27
N ARG A 961 -22.71 -9.02 -21.21
CA ARG A 961 -21.65 -9.42 -22.14
C ARG A 961 -21.04 -10.76 -21.72
N ASN A 962 -20.82 -11.64 -22.70
CA ASN A 962 -20.30 -12.98 -22.45
C ASN A 962 -18.86 -13.01 -21.92
N ASP A 963 -18.09 -11.93 -22.11
CA ASP A 963 -16.71 -11.76 -21.65
C ASP A 963 -16.61 -11.12 -20.25
N VAL A 964 -17.74 -10.80 -19.61
CA VAL A 964 -17.78 -10.10 -18.32
C VAL A 964 -18.33 -11.02 -17.21
N GLY A 965 -17.53 -11.24 -16.17
CA GLY A 965 -17.93 -12.04 -15.00
C GLY A 965 -18.61 -11.24 -13.88
N ALA A 966 -18.27 -9.96 -13.73
CA ALA A 966 -18.83 -9.05 -12.73
C ALA A 966 -18.66 -7.59 -13.15
N VAL A 967 -19.54 -6.72 -12.67
CA VAL A 967 -19.53 -5.27 -12.95
C VAL A 967 -19.64 -4.49 -11.65
N GLY A 968 -18.83 -3.44 -11.52
CA GLY A 968 -18.86 -2.52 -10.38
C GLY A 968 -19.27 -1.11 -10.79
N ALA A 969 -19.93 -0.40 -9.88
CA ALA A 969 -20.24 1.02 -10.05
C ALA A 969 -19.10 1.90 -9.51
N LYS A 970 -19.01 3.12 -10.06
CA LYS A 970 -18.21 4.19 -9.46
C LYS A 970 -18.99 4.78 -8.28
N LEU A 971 -18.36 4.84 -7.10
CA LEU A 971 -18.95 5.33 -5.86
C LEU A 971 -18.30 6.64 -5.41
N TYR A 972 -19.10 7.48 -4.76
CA TYR A 972 -18.71 8.78 -4.24
C TYR A 972 -19.04 8.87 -2.75
N TYR A 973 -18.21 9.58 -2.01
CA TYR A 973 -18.59 10.08 -0.69
C TYR A 973 -19.58 11.25 -0.81
N PRO A 974 -20.31 11.61 0.27
CA PRO A 974 -21.29 12.70 0.25
C PRO A 974 -20.73 14.10 -0.10
N ASP A 975 -19.41 14.29 -0.09
CA ASP A 975 -18.71 15.53 -0.47
C ASP A 975 -18.25 15.55 -1.93
N ASP A 976 -18.81 14.67 -2.77
CA ASP A 976 -18.47 14.44 -4.18
C ASP A 976 -17.03 13.94 -4.42
N THR A 977 -16.30 13.54 -3.37
CA THR A 977 -15.00 12.89 -3.52
C THR A 977 -15.16 11.42 -3.94
N LEU A 978 -14.20 10.91 -4.70
CA LEU A 978 -14.24 9.54 -5.22
C LEU A 978 -13.98 8.53 -4.09
N GLN A 979 -14.95 7.64 -3.83
CA GLN A 979 -14.78 6.52 -2.90
C GLN A 979 -14.19 5.30 -3.61
N HIS A 980 -14.72 4.96 -4.78
CA HIS A 980 -14.34 3.76 -5.51
C HIS A 980 -14.55 3.94 -7.03
N ALA A 981 -13.60 3.51 -7.87
CA ALA A 981 -13.71 3.54 -9.34
C ALA A 981 -13.39 2.19 -9.99
N GLY A 982 -13.57 1.08 -9.28
CA GLY A 982 -13.23 -0.28 -9.72
C GLY A 982 -12.03 -0.89 -8.98
N VAL A 983 -11.90 -2.22 -9.05
CA VAL A 983 -10.82 -3.01 -8.43
C VAL A 983 -9.97 -3.63 -9.56
N THR A 984 -8.65 -3.53 -9.47
CA THR A 984 -7.74 -4.32 -10.32
C THR A 984 -7.31 -5.55 -9.55
N VAL A 985 -7.65 -6.74 -10.05
CA VAL A 985 -7.12 -8.00 -9.54
C VAL A 985 -5.93 -8.36 -10.41
N LEU A 986 -4.72 -8.09 -9.92
CA LEU A 986 -3.48 -8.51 -10.57
C LEU A 986 -3.32 -10.01 -10.30
N SER A 987 -3.64 -10.83 -11.31
CA SER A 987 -3.49 -12.29 -11.27
C SER A 987 -2.08 -12.71 -11.62
#